data_AF-A0A957FRE6-F1
#
_entry.id   AF-A0A957FRE6-F1
#
_cell.length_a   1.000
_cell.length_b   1.000
_cell.length_c   1.000
_cell.angle_alpha   90.00
_cell.angle_beta   90.00
_cell.angle_gamma   90.00
#
_symmetry.space_group_name_H-M   'P 1'
#
loop_
_entity.id
_entity.type
_entity.pdbx_description
1 polymer ?
#
loop_
_entity_poly.entity_id
_entity_poly.type
_entity_poly.pdbx_seq_one_letter_code
_entity_poly.pdbx_strand_id
1 'polypeptide(L)'
;MKLSLRMFGWAVFGLTAVLTLLLFFDLWPFLRGDFGWRWPHQPATAQTMLILLSGAALLAIYLGGLWLLRQRPAWLYLGWVVLGTVVLSVHFLWLYGHPFDILYRRTVSTLVTGGYMTAAEQINSLNDIRAWPEMMASGALGDHTHVSISPPGWPALYFAFTQLLAQFPALSEPASMWLRPWLCDYAFVMGHTPAEITSAWLGILSPLWGALTAVPLYLLGRDLRDEQLGRWAAAGWALVPALSLFMGTMNTPYPLMALLVLWFLLRGLRVDSGQWVVGGWLVLAGLSTAVALSFNFALAPLVLWCGWLTLVLWWFHPWQAERAHWTRPLIIGAVYGLGLLLGMGLYWLLTGHHLLSLLPIAMDTHLTLDRPYLPWVWLHTWDVVLFGGLPIFLYFLYGAWRLPDKATRAFALALLLTLATMVLSGTARGETGRVWLFFMPGILLVATAVVLPSTPTTHTKPWRDVALLLAAQTLWLFTTVGVLRAVGIEIPPPVAYTAVVAPPLSTTAVSVNARFGDEMRLDSYQTDYNATEQTLSLALQWEPLQQMSAGYFFAAVVVDANGTPLHTETWSPLNYQYPTTCWSGERVQDRVEITLPTAPEATPLWLSFSAFRVNADNTPAYLPITLPTGEVDERQIGLGPVTASDD
;
A
#
# COMPACT_ATOMS: atom_id res chain seq x y z
N MET A 1 -45.69 2.64 -12.53
CA MET A 1 -44.95 3.20 -13.69
C MET A 1 -43.62 2.48 -13.83
N LYS A 2 -43.33 1.79 -14.94
CA LYS A 2 -42.00 1.22 -15.20
C LYS A 2 -41.10 2.33 -15.73
N LEU A 3 -40.18 2.85 -14.91
CA LEU A 3 -39.16 3.80 -15.38
C LEU A 3 -38.37 3.15 -16.53
N SER A 4 -38.29 3.82 -17.68
CA SER A 4 -37.45 3.32 -18.78
C SER A 4 -35.97 3.41 -18.37
N LEU A 5 -35.14 2.49 -18.87
CA LEU A 5 -33.68 2.54 -18.63
C LEU A 5 -33.07 3.89 -19.04
N ARG A 6 -33.67 4.53 -20.05
CA ARG A 6 -33.29 5.86 -20.53
C ARG A 6 -33.48 6.93 -19.46
N MET A 7 -34.68 6.99 -18.88
CA MET A 7 -34.99 7.94 -17.81
C MET A 7 -34.15 7.64 -16.56
N PHE A 8 -33.91 6.36 -16.27
CA PHE A 8 -33.05 5.94 -15.17
C PHE A 8 -31.63 6.49 -15.32
N GLY A 9 -31.01 6.34 -16.51
CA GLY A 9 -29.65 6.82 -16.74
C GLY A 9 -29.48 8.33 -16.59
N TRP A 10 -30.44 9.12 -17.09
CA TRP A 10 -30.43 10.57 -16.89
C TRP A 10 -30.64 10.97 -15.42
N ALA A 11 -31.51 10.26 -14.69
CA ALA A 11 -31.71 10.49 -13.26
C ALA A 11 -30.44 10.18 -12.46
N VAL A 12 -29.76 9.07 -12.78
CA VAL A 12 -28.48 8.69 -12.16
C VAL A 12 -27.41 9.75 -12.45
N PHE A 13 -27.28 10.21 -13.70
CA PHE A 13 -26.33 11.25 -14.06
C PHE A 13 -26.60 12.57 -13.32
N GLY A 14 -27.86 13.03 -13.31
CA GLY A 14 -28.27 14.25 -12.61
C GLY A 14 -27.99 14.20 -11.11
N LEU A 15 -28.35 13.08 -10.45
CA LEU A 15 -28.05 12.88 -9.03
C LEU A 15 -26.53 12.86 -8.78
N THR A 16 -25.77 12.19 -9.64
CA THR A 16 -24.30 12.13 -9.53
C THR A 16 -23.68 13.52 -9.66
N ALA A 17 -24.16 14.34 -10.59
CA ALA A 17 -23.70 15.72 -10.76
C ALA A 17 -23.99 16.58 -9.52
N VAL A 18 -25.20 16.48 -8.95
CA VAL A 18 -25.56 17.22 -7.73
C VAL A 18 -24.68 16.79 -6.55
N LEU A 19 -24.56 15.49 -6.27
CA LEU A 19 -23.77 14.99 -5.15
C LEU A 19 -22.26 15.24 -5.35
N THR A 20 -21.79 15.23 -6.59
CA THR A 20 -20.44 15.66 -6.95
C THR A 20 -20.19 17.11 -6.53
N LEU A 21 -21.08 18.04 -6.89
CA LEU A 21 -20.93 19.45 -6.51
C LEU A 21 -20.93 19.63 -4.99
N LEU A 22 -21.84 18.94 -4.29
CA LEU A 22 -21.91 19.01 -2.82
C LEU A 22 -20.64 18.47 -2.16
N LEU A 23 -20.07 17.37 -2.66
CA LEU A 23 -18.83 16.79 -2.12
C LEU A 23 -17.61 17.64 -2.49
N PHE A 24 -17.53 18.10 -3.74
CA PHE A 24 -16.40 18.87 -4.25
C PHE A 24 -16.17 20.14 -3.44
N PHE A 25 -17.24 20.88 -3.15
CA PHE A 25 -17.21 22.12 -2.38
C PHE A 25 -17.44 21.92 -0.87
N ASP A 26 -17.48 20.67 -0.38
CA ASP A 26 -17.80 20.29 1.00
C ASP A 26 -19.07 20.99 1.56
N LEU A 27 -20.07 21.24 0.71
CA LEU A 27 -21.31 21.92 1.08
C LEU A 27 -22.18 21.06 2.00
N TRP A 28 -21.95 19.74 2.00
CA TRP A 28 -22.61 18.82 2.91
C TRP A 28 -21.60 17.79 3.46
N PRO A 29 -20.91 18.10 4.58
CA PRO A 29 -19.85 17.26 5.14
C PRO A 29 -20.28 15.83 5.51
N PHE A 30 -21.59 15.58 5.66
CA PHE A 30 -22.14 14.26 5.91
C PHE A 30 -21.84 13.27 4.76
N LEU A 31 -21.64 13.76 3.52
CA LEU A 31 -21.29 12.93 2.36
C LEU A 31 -19.92 12.24 2.49
N ARG A 32 -19.09 12.65 3.42
CA ARG A 32 -17.79 12.03 3.71
C ARG A 32 -17.74 11.36 5.09
N GLY A 33 -18.88 11.19 5.76
CA GLY A 33 -19.00 10.52 7.05
C GLY A 33 -19.45 11.43 8.19
N ASP A 34 -19.90 10.80 9.28
CA ASP A 34 -20.32 11.44 10.52
C ASP A 34 -20.26 10.46 11.70
N PHE A 35 -20.75 10.85 12.89
CA PHE A 35 -20.87 9.99 14.08
C PHE A 35 -19.53 9.39 14.53
N GLY A 36 -18.53 10.27 14.68
CA GLY A 36 -17.20 9.91 15.17
C GLY A 36 -16.20 9.51 14.08
N TRP A 37 -16.61 9.43 12.81
CA TRP A 37 -15.69 9.15 11.70
C TRP A 37 -16.03 9.97 10.46
N ARG A 38 -15.02 10.60 9.85
CA ARG A 38 -15.18 11.33 8.59
C ARG A 38 -13.92 11.24 7.76
N TRP A 39 -14.06 10.95 6.47
CA TRP A 39 -12.97 10.97 5.52
C TRP A 39 -12.40 12.39 5.39
N PRO A 40 -11.06 12.55 5.42
CA PRO A 40 -10.43 13.85 5.25
C PRO A 40 -10.79 14.47 3.89
N HIS A 41 -11.18 15.74 3.92
CA HIS A 41 -11.42 16.54 2.72
C HIS A 41 -10.28 17.56 2.56
N GLN A 42 -9.78 17.68 1.34
CA GLN A 42 -8.83 18.71 0.96
C GLN A 42 -9.44 19.54 -0.18
N PRO A 43 -9.65 20.86 0.01
CA PRO A 43 -10.10 21.73 -1.06
C PRO A 43 -9.19 21.66 -2.27
N ALA A 44 -9.78 21.63 -3.47
CA ALA A 44 -9.02 21.56 -4.70
C ALA A 44 -8.22 22.85 -4.92
N THR A 45 -6.91 22.72 -5.10
CA THR A 45 -6.01 23.82 -5.46
C THR A 45 -5.81 23.91 -6.97
N ALA A 46 -5.11 24.93 -7.46
CA ALA A 46 -4.72 25.00 -8.87
C ALA A 46 -3.88 23.77 -9.29
N GLN A 47 -2.98 23.30 -8.41
CA GLN A 47 -2.19 22.09 -8.65
C GLN A 47 -3.09 20.84 -8.73
N THR A 48 -4.07 20.71 -7.83
CA THR A 48 -5.08 19.64 -7.89
C THR A 48 -5.77 19.66 -9.26
N MET A 49 -6.21 20.81 -9.73
CA MET A 49 -6.87 20.94 -11.03
C MET A 49 -5.97 20.54 -12.19
N LEU A 50 -4.70 20.94 -12.18
CA LEU A 50 -3.74 20.55 -13.22
C LEU A 50 -3.56 19.02 -13.28
N ILE A 51 -3.42 18.36 -12.13
CA ILE A 51 -3.29 16.90 -12.03
C ILE A 51 -4.57 16.20 -12.51
N LEU A 52 -5.74 16.74 -12.17
CA LEU A 52 -7.02 16.23 -12.67
C LEU A 52 -7.16 16.44 -14.18
N LEU A 53 -6.74 17.57 -14.73
CA LEU A 53 -6.77 17.82 -16.18
C LEU A 53 -5.86 16.86 -16.95
N SER A 54 -4.62 16.64 -16.48
CA SER A 54 -3.74 15.65 -17.10
C SER A 54 -4.25 14.21 -16.92
N GLY A 55 -4.89 13.91 -15.78
CA GLY A 55 -5.57 12.64 -15.55
C GLY A 55 -6.73 12.42 -16.51
N ALA A 56 -7.49 13.46 -16.84
CA ALA A 56 -8.57 13.41 -17.83
C ALA A 56 -8.03 13.13 -19.24
N ALA A 57 -6.88 13.71 -19.60
CA ALA A 57 -6.20 13.41 -20.86
C ALA A 57 -5.74 11.94 -20.92
N LEU A 58 -5.13 11.41 -19.85
CA LEU A 58 -4.75 10.00 -19.75
C LEU A 58 -5.97 9.08 -19.85
N LEU A 59 -7.09 9.45 -19.21
CA LEU A 59 -8.33 8.71 -19.32
C LEU A 59 -8.88 8.72 -20.76
N ALA A 60 -8.81 9.85 -21.46
CA ALA A 60 -9.21 9.93 -22.86
C ALA A 60 -8.36 9.01 -23.75
N ILE A 61 -7.04 8.97 -23.53
CA ILE A 61 -6.13 8.03 -24.21
C ILE A 61 -6.54 6.58 -23.89
N TYR A 62 -6.77 6.27 -22.62
CA TYR A 62 -7.22 4.95 -22.17
C TYR A 62 -8.50 4.50 -22.87
N LEU A 63 -9.55 5.34 -22.86
CA LEU A 63 -10.82 5.06 -23.52
C LEU A 63 -10.67 4.94 -25.04
N GLY A 64 -9.81 5.76 -25.66
CA GLY A 64 -9.47 5.68 -27.08
C GLY A 64 -8.81 4.34 -27.43
N GLY A 65 -7.84 3.89 -26.64
CA GLY A 65 -7.20 2.59 -26.80
C GLY A 65 -8.19 1.43 -26.61
N LEU A 66 -9.10 1.50 -25.63
CA LEU A 66 -10.16 0.50 -25.46
C LEU A 66 -11.07 0.42 -26.69
N TRP A 67 -11.43 1.56 -27.28
CA TRP A 67 -12.20 1.59 -28.52
C TRP A 67 -11.45 0.90 -29.67
N LEU A 68 -10.16 1.19 -29.84
CA LEU A 68 -9.33 0.61 -30.90
C LEU A 68 -9.12 -0.90 -30.72
N LEU A 69 -8.99 -1.35 -29.47
CA LEU A 69 -8.71 -2.75 -29.13
C LEU A 69 -9.97 -3.60 -28.92
N ARG A 70 -11.18 -3.04 -28.96
CA ARG A 70 -12.43 -3.76 -28.67
C ARG A 70 -12.70 -4.98 -29.56
N GLN A 71 -12.15 -4.98 -30.77
CA GLN A 71 -12.26 -6.10 -31.74
C GLN A 71 -10.98 -6.96 -31.80
N ARG A 72 -9.97 -6.66 -30.97
CA ARG A 72 -8.70 -7.40 -30.93
C ARG A 72 -8.79 -8.56 -29.94
N PRO A 73 -7.89 -9.57 -30.01
CA PRO A 73 -7.83 -10.67 -29.04
C PRO A 73 -7.88 -10.19 -27.59
N ALA A 74 -8.53 -10.98 -26.73
CA ALA A 74 -8.77 -10.59 -25.34
C ALA A 74 -7.48 -10.27 -24.58
N TRP A 75 -6.37 -10.96 -24.84
CA TRP A 75 -5.10 -10.71 -24.15
C TRP A 75 -4.52 -9.30 -24.45
N LEU A 76 -4.63 -8.80 -25.68
CA LEU A 76 -4.22 -7.43 -26.03
C LEU A 76 -5.10 -6.40 -25.34
N TYR A 77 -6.41 -6.65 -25.34
CA TYR A 77 -7.38 -5.78 -24.67
C TYR A 77 -7.13 -5.74 -23.16
N LEU A 78 -6.90 -6.88 -22.53
CA LEU A 78 -6.60 -6.98 -21.10
C LEU A 78 -5.24 -6.38 -20.75
N GLY A 79 -4.22 -6.56 -21.60
CA GLY A 79 -2.92 -5.90 -21.42
C GLY A 79 -3.07 -4.37 -21.38
N TRP A 80 -3.89 -3.80 -22.28
CA TRP A 80 -4.22 -2.38 -22.26
C TRP A 80 -5.03 -1.97 -21.03
N VAL A 81 -6.01 -2.79 -20.61
CA VAL A 81 -6.78 -2.54 -19.38
C VAL A 81 -5.87 -2.49 -18.16
N VAL A 82 -4.99 -3.48 -17.99
CA VAL A 82 -4.05 -3.56 -16.87
C VAL A 82 -3.10 -2.36 -16.89
N LEU A 83 -2.45 -2.09 -18.03
CA LEU A 83 -1.53 -0.96 -18.17
C LEU A 83 -2.22 0.38 -17.87
N GLY A 84 -3.39 0.63 -18.47
CA GLY A 84 -4.14 1.86 -18.24
C GLY A 84 -4.60 2.01 -16.80
N THR A 85 -4.98 0.91 -16.14
CA THR A 85 -5.35 0.92 -14.72
C THR A 85 -4.17 1.29 -13.82
N VAL A 86 -2.98 0.72 -14.08
CA VAL A 86 -1.74 1.08 -13.37
C VAL A 86 -1.41 2.56 -13.58
N VAL A 87 -1.36 3.00 -14.84
CA VAL A 87 -1.00 4.39 -15.18
C VAL A 87 -1.94 5.41 -14.55
N LEU A 88 -3.26 5.20 -14.65
CA LEU A 88 -4.25 6.11 -14.04
C LEU A 88 -4.13 6.14 -12.52
N SER A 89 -3.98 4.97 -11.88
CA SER A 89 -3.90 4.91 -10.42
C SER A 89 -2.62 5.54 -9.88
N VAL A 90 -1.48 5.29 -10.54
CA VAL A 90 -0.19 5.93 -10.21
C VAL A 90 -0.25 7.43 -10.47
N HIS A 91 -0.88 7.86 -11.57
CA HIS A 91 -1.05 9.28 -11.89
C HIS A 91 -1.77 10.04 -10.78
N PHE A 92 -2.85 9.48 -10.23
CA PHE A 92 -3.61 10.16 -9.17
C PHE A 92 -2.85 10.27 -7.83
N LEU A 93 -1.75 9.53 -7.63
CA LEU A 93 -0.90 9.71 -6.46
C LEU A 93 -0.13 11.04 -6.47
N TRP A 94 0.01 11.70 -7.63
CA TRP A 94 0.56 13.06 -7.72
C TRP A 94 -0.20 14.09 -6.88
N LEU A 95 -1.46 13.79 -6.50
CA LEU A 95 -2.24 14.63 -5.57
C LEU A 95 -1.69 14.63 -4.14
N TYR A 96 -0.87 13.64 -3.79
CA TYR A 96 -0.23 13.50 -2.48
C TYR A 96 1.26 13.86 -2.53
N GLY A 97 1.91 13.69 -3.69
CA GLY A 97 3.34 13.91 -3.88
C GLY A 97 3.88 13.02 -4.99
N HIS A 98 5.20 12.81 -5.04
CA HIS A 98 5.79 11.94 -6.05
C HIS A 98 5.26 10.49 -5.91
N PRO A 99 4.60 9.89 -6.92
CA PRO A 99 3.84 8.64 -6.74
C PRO A 99 4.63 7.49 -6.15
N PHE A 100 5.90 7.39 -6.56
CA PHE A 100 6.79 6.33 -6.11
C PHE A 100 7.07 6.43 -4.60
N ASP A 101 7.35 7.63 -4.16
CA ASP A 101 7.63 7.99 -2.78
C ASP A 101 6.41 7.76 -1.89
N ILE A 102 5.22 8.16 -2.35
CA ILE A 102 3.95 7.89 -1.67
C ILE A 102 3.70 6.38 -1.50
N LEU A 103 3.96 5.58 -2.55
CA LEU A 103 3.82 4.11 -2.49
C LEU A 103 4.79 3.49 -1.50
N TYR A 104 6.04 3.94 -1.51
CA TYR A 104 7.07 3.43 -0.60
C TYR A 104 6.74 3.77 0.85
N ARG A 105 6.45 5.04 1.14
CA ARG A 105 6.07 5.50 2.49
C ARG A 105 4.81 4.83 3.03
N ARG A 106 3.79 4.62 2.19
CA ARG A 106 2.59 3.86 2.60
C ARG A 106 2.88 2.38 2.88
N THR A 107 3.91 1.83 2.25
CA THR A 107 4.31 0.42 2.45
C THR A 107 5.07 0.24 3.75
N VAL A 108 5.94 1.17 4.12
CA VAL A 108 6.73 1.07 5.37
C VAL A 108 6.07 1.75 6.58
N SER A 109 4.98 2.49 6.37
CA SER A 109 4.27 3.18 7.45
C SER A 109 3.54 2.21 8.37
N THR A 110 3.64 2.51 9.66
CA THR A 110 3.03 1.78 10.77
C THR A 110 1.55 2.13 10.99
N LEU A 111 1.14 3.37 10.66
CA LEU A 111 -0.26 3.82 10.75
C LEU A 111 -1.13 3.36 9.56
N VAL A 112 -0.56 3.27 8.36
CA VAL A 112 -1.30 2.78 7.18
C VAL A 112 -1.34 1.24 7.24
N THR A 113 -2.09 0.61 6.34
CA THR A 113 -2.02 -0.85 6.08
C THR A 113 -0.65 -1.32 5.54
N GLY A 114 0.43 -0.55 5.76
CA GLY A 114 1.82 -0.88 5.47
C GLY A 114 2.53 -1.59 6.63
N GLY A 115 1.98 -1.52 7.85
CA GLY A 115 2.58 -2.15 9.04
C GLY A 115 2.79 -3.67 8.93
N TYR A 116 2.32 -4.33 7.87
CA TYR A 116 2.63 -5.73 7.59
C TYR A 116 4.11 -5.98 7.26
N MET A 117 4.81 -5.03 6.62
CA MET A 117 6.26 -5.15 6.43
C MET A 117 6.96 -5.05 7.79
N THR A 118 6.61 -4.04 8.59
CA THR A 118 7.14 -3.85 9.95
C THR A 118 6.86 -5.05 10.86
N ALA A 119 5.66 -5.62 10.78
CA ALA A 119 5.32 -6.81 11.54
C ALA A 119 6.10 -8.06 11.08
N ALA A 120 6.57 -8.11 9.83
CA ALA A 120 7.41 -9.21 9.36
C ALA A 120 8.80 -9.20 10.02
N GLU A 121 9.27 -8.05 10.51
CA GLU A 121 10.54 -7.94 11.24
C GLU A 121 10.49 -8.61 12.62
N GLN A 122 9.27 -8.79 13.16
CA GLN A 122 9.06 -9.56 14.38
C GLN A 122 9.10 -11.08 14.15
N ILE A 123 9.23 -11.51 12.89
CA ILE A 123 9.28 -12.93 12.50
C ILE A 123 10.72 -13.25 12.11
N ASN A 124 11.40 -14.06 12.92
CA ASN A 124 12.73 -14.59 12.61
C ASN A 124 12.68 -16.06 12.20
N SER A 125 11.59 -16.75 12.57
CA SER A 125 11.44 -18.18 12.40
C SER A 125 9.96 -18.58 12.27
N LEU A 126 9.73 -19.85 11.92
CA LEU A 126 8.39 -20.43 11.96
C LEU A 126 7.80 -20.44 13.39
N ASN A 127 8.63 -20.43 14.43
CA ASN A 127 8.16 -20.39 15.81
C ASN A 127 7.48 -19.05 16.14
N ASP A 128 7.93 -17.95 15.54
CA ASP A 128 7.30 -16.64 15.75
C ASP A 128 5.93 -16.58 15.07
N ILE A 129 5.79 -17.20 13.89
CA ILE A 129 4.48 -17.39 13.26
C ILE A 129 3.57 -18.27 14.14
N ARG A 130 4.13 -19.29 14.82
CA ARG A 130 3.35 -20.11 15.76
C ARG A 130 2.90 -19.34 16.99
N ALA A 131 3.70 -18.37 17.44
CA ALA A 131 3.40 -17.45 18.53
C ALA A 131 2.49 -16.27 18.11
N TRP A 132 2.06 -16.18 16.84
CA TRP A 132 1.23 -15.08 16.36
C TRP A 132 -0.04 -14.78 17.19
N PRO A 133 -0.80 -15.79 17.69
CA PRO A 133 -1.94 -15.51 18.57
C PRO A 133 -1.53 -14.73 19.84
N GLU A 134 -0.38 -15.05 20.42
CA GLU A 134 0.16 -14.39 21.62
C GLU A 134 0.64 -12.99 21.29
N MET A 135 1.26 -12.80 20.11
CA MET A 135 1.68 -11.47 19.63
C MET A 135 0.49 -10.54 19.38
N MET A 136 -0.60 -11.06 18.79
CA MET A 136 -1.86 -10.32 18.60
C MET A 136 -2.47 -9.92 19.95
N ALA A 137 -2.49 -10.82 20.93
CA ALA A 137 -3.13 -10.60 22.23
C ALA A 137 -2.30 -9.71 23.19
N SER A 138 -0.97 -9.77 23.12
CA SER A 138 -0.06 -9.05 24.02
C SER A 138 0.20 -7.60 23.61
N GLY A 139 -0.19 -7.21 22.39
CA GLY A 139 0.22 -5.92 21.81
C GLY A 139 1.69 -5.88 21.40
N ALA A 140 2.38 -7.03 21.31
CA ALA A 140 3.77 -7.10 20.83
C ALA A 140 3.93 -6.60 19.39
N LEU A 141 2.83 -6.57 18.63
CA LEU A 141 2.75 -5.94 17.31
C LEU A 141 2.60 -4.41 17.39
N GLY A 142 2.83 -3.78 18.55
CA GLY A 142 2.71 -2.34 18.77
C GLY A 142 1.33 -1.78 18.47
N ASP A 143 1.28 -0.49 18.13
CA ASP A 143 0.05 0.22 17.74
C ASP A 143 -0.45 -0.15 16.32
N HIS A 144 0.03 -1.26 15.73
CA HIS A 144 -0.40 -1.74 14.42
C HIS A 144 -1.78 -2.41 14.48
N THR A 145 -2.81 -1.65 14.83
CA THR A 145 -4.19 -2.13 14.97
C THR A 145 -4.66 -2.94 13.76
N HIS A 146 -4.32 -2.53 12.53
CA HIS A 146 -4.66 -3.26 11.30
C HIS A 146 -3.97 -4.63 11.14
N VAL A 147 -2.75 -4.77 11.66
CA VAL A 147 -2.03 -6.05 11.67
C VAL A 147 -2.60 -6.96 12.76
N SER A 148 -2.84 -6.41 13.95
CA SER A 148 -3.33 -7.15 15.12
C SER A 148 -4.73 -7.76 14.94
N ILE A 149 -5.50 -7.33 13.95
CA ILE A 149 -6.82 -7.89 13.61
C ILE A 149 -6.79 -8.85 12.41
N SER A 150 -5.60 -9.20 11.92
CA SER A 150 -5.40 -10.03 10.73
C SER A 150 -4.57 -11.28 11.06
N PRO A 151 -4.81 -12.42 10.38
CA PRO A 151 -3.87 -13.53 10.41
C PRO A 151 -2.52 -13.15 9.74
N PRO A 152 -1.45 -13.92 9.96
CA PRO A 152 -0.09 -13.55 9.60
C PRO A 152 0.23 -13.73 8.10
N GLY A 153 -0.74 -13.87 7.20
CA GLY A 153 -0.47 -14.14 5.79
C GLY A 153 0.35 -13.05 5.10
N TRP A 154 0.06 -11.77 5.36
CA TRP A 154 0.88 -10.67 4.83
C TRP A 154 2.28 -10.63 5.47
N PRO A 155 2.44 -10.59 6.81
CA PRO A 155 3.75 -10.62 7.45
C PRO A 155 4.59 -11.83 7.06
N ALA A 156 3.99 -13.03 6.98
CA ALA A 156 4.67 -14.25 6.56
C ALA A 156 5.11 -14.18 5.09
N LEU A 157 4.33 -13.55 4.20
CA LEU A 157 4.73 -13.35 2.81
C LEU A 157 5.91 -12.37 2.70
N TYR A 158 5.89 -11.25 3.45
CA TYR A 158 7.01 -10.33 3.53
C TYR A 158 8.27 -11.03 4.06
N PHE A 159 8.14 -11.76 5.17
CA PHE A 159 9.24 -12.55 5.73
C PHE A 159 9.81 -13.54 4.72
N ALA A 160 8.97 -14.36 4.09
CA ALA A 160 9.42 -15.32 3.09
C ALA A 160 10.11 -14.66 1.89
N PHE A 161 9.61 -13.49 1.47
CA PHE A 161 10.22 -12.73 0.38
C PHE A 161 11.56 -12.11 0.78
N THR A 162 11.68 -11.58 2.00
CA THR A 162 12.95 -11.12 2.58
C THR A 162 13.97 -12.26 2.64
N GLN A 163 13.57 -13.44 3.15
CA GLN A 163 14.45 -14.61 3.21
C GLN A 163 14.93 -15.04 1.81
N LEU A 164 14.05 -14.99 0.81
CA LEU A 164 14.42 -15.26 -0.58
C LEU A 164 15.41 -14.23 -1.11
N LEU A 165 15.14 -12.93 -0.93
CA LEU A 165 15.99 -11.83 -1.40
C LEU A 165 17.36 -11.79 -0.71
N ALA A 166 17.46 -12.26 0.52
CA ALA A 166 18.73 -12.42 1.22
C ALA A 166 19.64 -13.46 0.55
N GLN A 167 19.06 -14.45 -0.17
CA GLN A 167 19.83 -15.40 -0.98
C GLN A 167 20.33 -14.81 -2.32
N PHE A 168 19.85 -13.62 -2.69
CA PHE A 168 20.22 -12.93 -3.94
C PHE A 168 20.68 -11.47 -3.69
N PRO A 169 21.85 -11.25 -3.04
CA PRO A 169 22.38 -9.91 -2.80
C PRO A 169 22.51 -9.05 -4.06
N ALA A 170 22.86 -9.66 -5.20
CA ALA A 170 22.96 -8.98 -6.49
C ALA A 170 21.64 -8.34 -6.95
N LEU A 171 20.49 -8.77 -6.42
CA LEU A 171 19.19 -8.17 -6.66
C LEU A 171 18.79 -7.22 -5.52
N SER A 172 18.97 -7.64 -4.27
CA SER A 172 18.49 -6.88 -3.10
C SER A 172 19.34 -5.65 -2.78
N GLU A 173 20.65 -5.67 -3.01
CA GLU A 173 21.50 -4.49 -2.80
C GLU A 173 21.11 -3.34 -3.73
N PRO A 174 21.12 -3.47 -5.08
CA PRO A 174 20.77 -2.36 -5.96
C PRO A 174 19.33 -1.89 -5.76
N ALA A 175 18.39 -2.81 -5.54
CA ALA A 175 16.99 -2.48 -5.32
C ALA A 175 16.79 -1.69 -4.02
N SER A 176 17.49 -2.05 -2.93
CA SER A 176 17.45 -1.31 -1.68
C SER A 176 18.11 0.07 -1.80
N MET A 177 19.25 0.17 -2.49
CA MET A 177 19.97 1.43 -2.66
C MET A 177 19.16 2.46 -3.43
N TRP A 178 18.27 2.02 -4.32
CA TRP A 178 17.35 2.90 -5.01
C TRP A 178 16.19 3.39 -4.11
N LEU A 179 15.83 2.63 -3.07
CA LEU A 179 14.79 3.00 -2.10
C LEU A 179 15.29 3.92 -0.98
N ARG A 180 16.53 3.72 -0.51
CA ARG A 180 17.10 4.46 0.63
C ARG A 180 16.98 6.00 0.54
N PRO A 181 17.23 6.66 -0.60
CA PRO A 181 17.12 8.12 -0.69
C PRO A 181 15.74 8.68 -0.33
N TRP A 182 14.68 7.88 -0.52
CA TRP A 182 13.30 8.32 -0.27
C TRP A 182 12.92 8.35 1.21
N LEU A 183 13.71 7.72 2.08
CA LEU A 183 13.50 7.63 3.54
C LEU A 183 14.82 7.71 4.29
N CYS A 184 15.75 8.48 3.75
CA CYS A 184 17.12 8.51 4.22
C CYS A 184 17.25 9.03 5.65
N ASP A 185 16.32 9.85 6.11
CA ASP A 185 16.27 10.43 7.46
C ASP A 185 15.51 9.55 8.46
N TYR A 186 14.87 8.48 7.99
CA TYR A 186 14.09 7.60 8.82
C TYR A 186 14.94 6.43 9.33
N ALA A 187 15.59 6.65 10.49
CA ALA A 187 16.56 5.74 11.09
C ALA A 187 16.05 4.28 11.21
N PHE A 188 14.76 4.10 11.49
CA PHE A 188 14.14 2.78 11.58
C PHE A 188 14.30 1.97 10.28
N VAL A 189 13.92 2.55 9.13
CA VAL A 189 14.07 1.87 7.82
C VAL A 189 15.53 1.79 7.39
N MET A 190 16.36 2.78 7.76
CA MET A 190 17.78 2.74 7.41
C MET A 190 18.56 1.66 8.16
N GLY A 191 18.07 1.21 9.32
CA GLY A 191 18.62 0.08 10.07
C GLY A 191 18.34 -1.28 9.42
N HIS A 192 17.43 -1.36 8.45
CA HIS A 192 17.10 -2.62 7.77
C HIS A 192 18.18 -3.08 6.80
N THR A 193 18.28 -4.39 6.67
CA THR A 193 19.09 -5.08 5.67
C THR A 193 18.60 -4.75 4.25
N PRO A 194 19.46 -4.89 3.22
CA PRO A 194 19.05 -4.73 1.83
C PRO A 194 17.83 -5.59 1.42
N ALA A 195 17.75 -6.81 1.94
CA ALA A 195 16.65 -7.73 1.65
C ALA A 195 15.32 -7.25 2.24
N GLU A 196 15.33 -6.75 3.49
CA GLU A 196 14.15 -6.20 4.15
C GLU A 196 13.63 -4.96 3.43
N ILE A 197 14.51 -3.99 3.12
CA ILE A 197 14.13 -2.79 2.35
C ILE A 197 13.56 -3.19 0.98
N THR A 198 14.21 -4.13 0.29
CA THR A 198 13.75 -4.60 -1.01
C THR A 198 12.38 -5.29 -0.93
N SER A 199 12.03 -5.90 0.21
CA SER A 199 10.71 -6.53 0.38
C SER A 199 9.56 -5.53 0.25
N ALA A 200 9.79 -4.23 0.53
CA ALA A 200 8.82 -3.15 0.34
C ALA A 200 8.28 -3.06 -1.11
N TRP A 201 9.01 -3.60 -2.09
CA TRP A 201 8.51 -3.69 -3.47
C TRP A 201 7.19 -4.44 -3.59
N LEU A 202 6.87 -5.38 -2.68
CA LEU A 202 5.55 -6.03 -2.64
C LEU A 202 4.40 -5.02 -2.52
N GLY A 203 4.55 -4.01 -1.65
CA GLY A 203 3.55 -2.95 -1.46
C GLY A 203 3.63 -1.83 -2.47
N ILE A 204 4.82 -1.48 -2.93
CA ILE A 204 5.01 -0.53 -4.02
C ILE A 204 4.31 -1.02 -5.31
N LEU A 205 4.28 -2.34 -5.54
CA LEU A 205 3.58 -2.97 -6.67
C LEU A 205 2.06 -3.10 -6.47
N SER A 206 1.47 -2.53 -5.41
CA SER A 206 0.02 -2.48 -5.19
C SER A 206 -0.82 -1.95 -6.38
N PRO A 207 -0.34 -1.03 -7.25
CA PRO A 207 -1.07 -0.69 -8.46
C PRO A 207 -1.20 -1.85 -9.45
N LEU A 208 -0.14 -2.65 -9.58
CA LEU A 208 -0.16 -3.83 -10.44
C LEU A 208 -1.11 -4.89 -9.87
N TRP A 209 -1.03 -5.18 -8.57
CA TRP A 209 -1.94 -6.13 -7.92
C TRP A 209 -3.40 -5.74 -8.09
N GLY A 210 -3.71 -4.45 -7.87
CA GLY A 210 -5.04 -3.89 -8.08
C GLY A 210 -5.50 -4.02 -9.54
N ALA A 211 -4.63 -3.70 -10.50
CA ALA A 211 -4.94 -3.78 -11.93
C ALA A 211 -5.16 -5.22 -12.43
N LEU A 212 -4.43 -6.21 -11.90
CA LEU A 212 -4.58 -7.62 -12.27
C LEU A 212 -5.98 -8.18 -11.97
N THR A 213 -6.74 -7.57 -11.07
CA THR A 213 -8.17 -7.85 -10.83
C THR A 213 -9.01 -7.83 -12.12
N ALA A 214 -8.62 -7.02 -13.11
CA ALA A 214 -9.32 -6.94 -14.38
C ALA A 214 -9.38 -8.29 -15.13
N VAL A 215 -8.40 -9.17 -14.92
CA VAL A 215 -8.31 -10.48 -15.58
C VAL A 215 -9.42 -11.43 -15.11
N PRO A 216 -9.53 -11.79 -13.82
CA PRO A 216 -10.64 -12.62 -13.36
C PRO A 216 -11.99 -11.91 -13.49
N LEU A 217 -12.05 -10.57 -13.47
CA LEU A 217 -13.28 -9.82 -13.75
C LEU A 217 -13.78 -10.07 -15.18
N TYR A 218 -12.87 -10.04 -16.16
CA TYR A 218 -13.17 -10.40 -17.54
C TYR A 218 -13.65 -11.85 -17.66
N LEU A 219 -12.95 -12.79 -17.03
CA LEU A 219 -13.29 -14.21 -17.07
C LEU A 219 -14.67 -14.45 -16.46
N LEU A 220 -14.97 -13.82 -15.33
CA LEU A 220 -16.25 -13.92 -14.65
C LEU A 220 -17.38 -13.32 -15.48
N GLY A 221 -17.19 -12.13 -16.07
CA GLY A 221 -18.19 -11.52 -16.96
C GLY A 221 -18.46 -12.35 -18.21
N ARG A 222 -17.41 -12.90 -18.83
CA ARG A 222 -17.51 -13.84 -19.95
C ARG A 222 -18.29 -15.09 -19.57
N ASP A 223 -18.02 -15.63 -18.38
CA ASP A 223 -18.64 -16.87 -17.93
C ASP A 223 -20.05 -16.64 -17.34
N LEU A 224 -20.41 -15.44 -16.92
CA LEU A 224 -21.79 -15.13 -16.50
C LEU A 224 -22.71 -14.85 -17.68
N ARG A 225 -22.20 -14.19 -18.74
CA ARG A 225 -23.03 -13.81 -19.89
C ARG A 225 -22.32 -13.97 -21.23
N ASP A 226 -21.31 -13.15 -21.49
CA ASP A 226 -20.64 -13.06 -22.79
C ASP A 226 -19.32 -12.29 -22.72
N GLU A 227 -18.49 -12.43 -23.76
CA GLU A 227 -17.19 -11.75 -23.85
C GLU A 227 -17.31 -10.22 -23.79
N GLN A 228 -18.42 -9.66 -24.30
CA GLN A 228 -18.64 -8.22 -24.27
C GLN A 228 -18.80 -7.71 -22.82
N LEU A 229 -19.55 -8.42 -21.98
CA LEU A 229 -19.67 -8.13 -20.55
C LEU A 229 -18.30 -8.20 -19.88
N GLY A 230 -17.54 -9.27 -20.13
CA GLY A 230 -16.19 -9.42 -19.60
C GLY A 230 -15.29 -8.24 -19.94
N ARG A 231 -15.27 -7.82 -21.21
CA ARG A 231 -14.43 -6.70 -21.68
C ARG A 231 -14.81 -5.39 -21.02
N TRP A 232 -16.09 -5.02 -21.05
CA TRP A 232 -16.53 -3.74 -20.51
C TRP A 232 -16.46 -3.68 -18.98
N ALA A 233 -16.69 -4.79 -18.28
CA ALA A 233 -16.52 -4.84 -16.83
C ALA A 233 -15.04 -4.67 -16.46
N ALA A 234 -14.13 -5.37 -17.15
CA ALA A 234 -12.69 -5.19 -16.96
C ALA A 234 -12.23 -3.76 -17.25
N ALA A 235 -12.70 -3.15 -18.35
CA ALA A 235 -12.39 -1.77 -18.70
C ALA A 235 -12.90 -0.74 -17.67
N GLY A 236 -14.08 -0.98 -17.10
CA GLY A 236 -14.64 -0.11 -16.07
C GLY A 236 -13.87 -0.14 -14.75
N TRP A 237 -13.01 -1.15 -14.52
CA TRP A 237 -12.30 -1.33 -13.24
C TRP A 237 -11.37 -0.15 -12.94
N ALA A 238 -10.73 0.40 -13.96
CA ALA A 238 -9.89 1.60 -13.86
C ALA A 238 -10.66 2.85 -13.38
N LEU A 239 -12.01 2.82 -13.41
CA LEU A 239 -12.87 3.94 -13.04
C LEU A 239 -13.45 3.82 -11.63
N VAL A 240 -13.13 2.77 -10.88
CA VAL A 240 -13.60 2.58 -9.50
C VAL A 240 -12.75 3.44 -8.55
N PRO A 241 -13.31 4.47 -7.89
CA PRO A 241 -12.53 5.42 -7.09
C PRO A 241 -11.65 4.78 -6.02
N ALA A 242 -12.18 3.76 -5.35
CA ALA A 242 -11.50 3.06 -4.28
C ALA A 242 -10.14 2.50 -4.70
N LEU A 243 -10.01 2.06 -5.96
CA LEU A 243 -8.76 1.52 -6.48
C LEU A 243 -7.65 2.59 -6.45
N SER A 244 -7.96 3.81 -6.89
CA SER A 244 -7.00 4.92 -6.90
C SER A 244 -6.79 5.52 -5.49
N LEU A 245 -7.86 5.64 -4.71
CA LEU A 245 -7.82 6.27 -3.38
C LEU A 245 -7.08 5.42 -2.33
N PHE A 246 -7.22 4.09 -2.40
CA PHE A 246 -6.57 3.16 -1.47
C PHE A 246 -5.29 2.54 -2.03
N MET A 247 -4.69 3.16 -3.04
CA MET A 247 -3.45 2.69 -3.62
C MET A 247 -2.29 2.77 -2.62
N GLY A 248 -1.37 1.79 -2.61
CA GLY A 248 -0.36 1.66 -1.56
C GLY A 248 -0.86 0.92 -0.31
N THR A 249 -2.08 0.39 -0.32
CA THR A 249 -2.60 -0.44 0.78
C THR A 249 -2.59 -1.93 0.42
N MET A 250 -2.46 -2.79 1.42
CA MET A 250 -2.58 -4.25 1.26
C MET A 250 -4.02 -4.74 1.03
N ASN A 251 -4.98 -3.82 0.89
CA ASN A 251 -6.35 -4.16 0.48
C ASN A 251 -6.49 -4.24 -1.04
N THR A 252 -5.61 -3.60 -1.82
CA THR A 252 -5.72 -3.60 -3.30
C THR A 252 -5.62 -4.98 -3.95
N PRO A 253 -4.97 -6.01 -3.36
CA PRO A 253 -4.99 -7.37 -3.88
C PRO A 253 -6.27 -8.15 -3.55
N TYR A 254 -7.09 -7.70 -2.60
CA TYR A 254 -8.29 -8.43 -2.15
C TYR A 254 -9.35 -8.64 -3.24
N PRO A 255 -9.63 -7.65 -4.12
CA PRO A 255 -10.46 -7.86 -5.30
C PRO A 255 -9.98 -9.00 -6.20
N LEU A 256 -8.67 -9.10 -6.46
CA LEU A 256 -8.08 -10.18 -7.26
C LEU A 256 -8.35 -11.54 -6.61
N MET A 257 -8.07 -11.67 -5.31
CA MET A 257 -8.31 -12.90 -4.54
C MET A 257 -9.80 -13.30 -4.56
N ALA A 258 -10.70 -12.36 -4.29
CA ALA A 258 -12.14 -12.61 -4.25
C ALA A 258 -12.70 -13.05 -5.61
N LEU A 259 -12.28 -12.40 -6.70
CA LEU A 259 -12.74 -12.77 -8.03
C LEU A 259 -12.20 -14.12 -8.51
N LEU A 260 -10.97 -14.50 -8.11
CA LEU A 260 -10.45 -15.84 -8.40
C LEU A 260 -11.28 -16.92 -7.70
N VAL A 261 -11.60 -16.74 -6.42
CA VAL A 261 -12.49 -17.64 -5.66
C VAL A 261 -13.85 -17.77 -6.36
N LEU A 262 -14.48 -16.65 -6.70
CA LEU A 262 -15.78 -16.65 -7.37
C LEU A 262 -15.73 -17.27 -8.76
N TRP A 263 -14.65 -17.05 -9.50
CA TRP A 263 -14.46 -17.65 -10.82
C TRP A 263 -14.29 -19.17 -10.73
N PHE A 264 -13.46 -19.67 -9.81
CA PHE A 264 -13.33 -21.11 -9.55
C PHE A 264 -14.66 -21.72 -9.12
N LEU A 265 -15.40 -21.06 -8.23
CA LEU A 265 -16.73 -21.50 -7.84
C LEU A 265 -17.66 -21.58 -9.05
N LEU A 266 -17.77 -20.52 -9.85
CA LEU A 266 -18.64 -20.48 -11.03
C LEU A 266 -18.27 -21.58 -12.04
N ARG A 267 -16.97 -21.86 -12.23
CA ARG A 267 -16.50 -23.00 -13.04
C ARG A 267 -16.98 -24.34 -12.49
N GLY A 268 -16.91 -24.53 -11.18
CA GLY A 268 -17.43 -25.73 -10.50
C GLY A 268 -18.96 -25.83 -10.53
N LEU A 269 -19.70 -24.72 -10.70
CA LEU A 269 -21.16 -24.77 -10.81
C LEU A 269 -21.65 -25.16 -12.22
N ARG A 270 -20.80 -25.13 -13.25
CA ARG A 270 -21.18 -25.42 -14.64
C ARG A 270 -21.25 -26.93 -14.91
N VAL A 271 -22.43 -27.38 -15.34
CA VAL A 271 -22.79 -28.81 -15.49
C VAL A 271 -22.17 -29.46 -16.73
N ASP A 272 -21.79 -28.68 -17.72
CA ASP A 272 -21.34 -29.18 -19.04
C ASP A 272 -19.94 -29.80 -19.02
N SER A 273 -19.30 -29.87 -17.85
CA SER A 273 -17.99 -30.49 -17.65
C SER A 273 -18.14 -31.80 -16.86
N GLY A 274 -17.34 -32.81 -17.20
CA GLY A 274 -17.37 -34.11 -16.49
C GLY A 274 -17.25 -33.94 -14.97
N GLN A 275 -17.94 -34.79 -14.19
CA GLN A 275 -18.12 -34.62 -12.73
C GLN A 275 -16.80 -34.42 -11.95
N TRP A 276 -15.71 -35.05 -12.38
CA TRP A 276 -14.38 -34.89 -11.77
C TRP A 276 -13.79 -33.48 -11.93
N VAL A 277 -13.99 -32.87 -13.10
CA VAL A 277 -13.50 -31.50 -13.38
C VAL A 277 -14.26 -30.49 -12.52
N VAL A 278 -15.57 -30.70 -12.34
CA VAL A 278 -16.43 -29.90 -11.45
C VAL A 278 -15.92 -29.93 -10.00
N GLY A 279 -15.66 -31.13 -9.48
CA GLY A 279 -15.16 -31.29 -8.11
C GLY A 279 -13.85 -30.56 -7.86
N GLY A 280 -12.90 -30.65 -8.81
CA GLY A 280 -11.60 -29.97 -8.71
C GLY A 280 -11.72 -28.45 -8.59
N TRP A 281 -12.59 -27.81 -9.40
CA TRP A 281 -12.80 -26.36 -9.31
C TRP A 281 -13.41 -25.91 -7.98
N LEU A 282 -14.34 -26.69 -7.42
CA LEU A 282 -14.94 -26.39 -6.12
C LEU A 282 -13.91 -26.51 -4.98
N VAL A 283 -13.05 -27.53 -5.02
CA VAL A 283 -11.93 -27.67 -4.08
C VAL A 283 -10.96 -26.49 -4.20
N LEU A 284 -10.61 -26.08 -5.43
CA LEU A 284 -9.75 -24.91 -5.66
C LEU A 284 -10.38 -23.60 -5.15
N ALA A 285 -11.69 -23.42 -5.29
CA ALA A 285 -12.41 -22.27 -4.73
C ALA A 285 -12.33 -22.24 -3.20
N GLY A 286 -12.53 -23.40 -2.55
CA GLY A 286 -12.39 -23.54 -1.09
C GLY A 286 -10.96 -23.27 -0.62
N LEU A 287 -9.97 -23.88 -1.26
CA LEU A 287 -8.54 -23.68 -0.95
C LEU A 287 -8.14 -22.21 -1.09
N SER A 288 -8.53 -21.57 -2.19
CA SER A 288 -8.24 -20.15 -2.44
C SER A 288 -8.90 -19.24 -1.39
N THR A 289 -10.06 -19.64 -0.86
CA THR A 289 -10.72 -18.93 0.22
C THR A 289 -9.96 -19.07 1.55
N ALA A 290 -9.41 -20.25 1.83
CA ALA A 290 -8.53 -20.44 3.00
C ALA A 290 -7.30 -19.53 2.92
N VAL A 291 -6.67 -19.46 1.74
CA VAL A 291 -5.53 -18.57 1.49
C VAL A 291 -5.94 -17.10 1.70
N ALA A 292 -7.04 -16.67 1.10
CA ALA A 292 -7.58 -15.31 1.29
C ALA A 292 -7.81 -14.99 2.78
N LEU A 293 -8.42 -15.91 3.54
CA LEU A 293 -8.65 -15.76 4.97
C LEU A 293 -7.35 -15.69 5.78
N SER A 294 -6.29 -16.39 5.38
CA SER A 294 -4.98 -16.28 6.03
C SER A 294 -4.30 -14.92 5.80
N PHE A 295 -4.70 -14.15 4.79
CA PHE A 295 -4.22 -12.78 4.61
C PHE A 295 -5.04 -11.78 5.43
N ASN A 296 -6.37 -11.93 5.49
CA ASN A 296 -7.23 -11.02 6.25
C ASN A 296 -8.65 -11.58 6.49
N PHE A 297 -9.18 -11.40 7.70
CA PHE A 297 -10.57 -11.75 8.02
C PHE A 297 -11.62 -10.85 7.37
N ALA A 298 -11.24 -9.69 6.83
CA ALA A 298 -12.08 -8.87 5.97
C ALA A 298 -12.68 -9.65 4.79
N LEU A 299 -12.03 -10.75 4.38
CA LEU A 299 -12.46 -11.64 3.30
C LEU A 299 -13.41 -12.76 3.77
N ALA A 300 -13.71 -12.91 5.06
CA ALA A 300 -14.71 -13.88 5.55
C ALA A 300 -16.10 -13.77 4.89
N PRO A 301 -16.62 -12.57 4.56
CA PRO A 301 -17.88 -12.42 3.85
C PRO A 301 -17.89 -13.05 2.45
N LEU A 302 -16.71 -13.36 1.89
CA LEU A 302 -16.60 -14.08 0.62
C LEU A 302 -17.21 -15.49 0.71
N VAL A 303 -17.06 -16.18 1.85
CA VAL A 303 -17.69 -17.50 2.08
C VAL A 303 -19.21 -17.37 1.97
N LEU A 304 -19.76 -16.31 2.58
CA LEU A 304 -21.18 -16.01 2.52
C LEU A 304 -21.63 -15.70 1.08
N TRP A 305 -20.84 -14.93 0.33
CA TRP A 305 -21.12 -14.65 -1.08
C TRP A 305 -21.13 -15.92 -1.94
N CYS A 306 -20.16 -16.81 -1.75
CA CYS A 306 -20.12 -18.12 -2.40
C CYS A 306 -21.37 -18.97 -2.08
N GLY A 307 -21.79 -18.97 -0.81
CA GLY A 307 -23.00 -19.65 -0.35
C GLY A 307 -24.27 -19.09 -1.01
N TRP A 308 -24.49 -17.78 -0.92
CA TRP A 308 -25.64 -17.14 -1.56
C TRP A 308 -25.65 -17.32 -3.07
N LEU A 309 -24.49 -17.22 -3.72
CA LEU A 309 -24.38 -17.42 -5.17
C LEU A 309 -24.84 -18.82 -5.56
N THR A 310 -24.39 -19.84 -4.84
CA THR A 310 -24.77 -21.23 -5.08
C THR A 310 -26.28 -21.42 -4.90
N LEU A 311 -26.86 -20.92 -3.81
CA LEU A 311 -28.28 -21.06 -3.49
C LEU A 311 -29.18 -20.30 -4.49
N VAL A 312 -28.82 -19.07 -4.83
CA VAL A 312 -29.61 -18.23 -5.73
C VAL A 312 -29.51 -18.74 -7.18
N LEU A 313 -28.33 -19.18 -7.64
CA LEU A 313 -28.21 -19.82 -8.95
C LEU A 313 -29.05 -21.10 -9.02
N TRP A 314 -29.02 -21.92 -7.97
CA TRP A 314 -29.87 -23.10 -7.87
C TRP A 314 -31.36 -22.75 -7.96
N TRP A 315 -31.79 -21.67 -7.29
CA TRP A 315 -33.18 -21.19 -7.33
C TRP A 315 -33.65 -20.77 -8.73
N PHE A 316 -32.81 -20.06 -9.49
CA PHE A 316 -33.14 -19.58 -10.85
C PHE A 316 -32.99 -20.62 -11.95
N HIS A 317 -32.31 -21.73 -11.68
CA HIS A 317 -31.96 -22.72 -12.69
C HIS A 317 -33.21 -23.29 -13.39
N PRO A 318 -33.24 -23.40 -14.74
CA PRO A 318 -34.41 -23.92 -15.48
C PRO A 318 -34.73 -25.40 -15.21
N TRP A 319 -33.91 -26.11 -14.43
CA TRP A 319 -34.07 -27.54 -14.13
C TRP A 319 -35.07 -27.78 -12.98
N GLN A 320 -36.01 -26.87 -12.79
CA GLN A 320 -37.14 -27.02 -11.88
C GLN A 320 -38.03 -28.24 -12.21
N ALA A 321 -37.86 -28.85 -13.39
CA ALA A 321 -38.48 -30.14 -13.72
C ALA A 321 -37.94 -31.31 -12.88
N GLU A 322 -36.72 -31.20 -12.32
CA GLU A 322 -36.10 -32.20 -11.43
C GLU A 322 -35.85 -31.61 -10.03
N ARG A 323 -36.90 -31.11 -9.37
CA ARG A 323 -36.86 -30.68 -7.94
C ARG A 323 -36.38 -31.77 -6.95
N ALA A 324 -35.99 -32.95 -7.42
CA ALA A 324 -35.58 -34.10 -6.62
C ALA A 324 -34.22 -33.97 -5.90
N HIS A 325 -33.41 -32.94 -6.16
CA HIS A 325 -32.04 -32.87 -5.60
C HIS A 325 -31.71 -31.56 -4.89
N TRP A 326 -32.48 -31.20 -3.84
CA TRP A 326 -32.07 -30.20 -2.83
C TRP A 326 -30.71 -30.52 -2.19
N THR A 327 -30.24 -31.76 -2.33
CA THR A 327 -28.91 -32.22 -1.95
C THR A 327 -27.78 -31.60 -2.76
N ARG A 328 -28.04 -31.06 -3.97
CA ARG A 328 -26.96 -30.56 -4.85
C ARG A 328 -26.23 -29.34 -4.28
N PRO A 329 -26.89 -28.26 -3.81
CA PRO A 329 -26.20 -27.19 -3.08
C PRO A 329 -25.42 -27.68 -1.87
N LEU A 330 -25.92 -28.71 -1.16
CA LEU A 330 -25.21 -29.30 -0.02
C LEU A 330 -23.95 -30.05 -0.45
N ILE A 331 -23.99 -30.81 -1.55
CA ILE A 331 -22.82 -31.48 -2.12
C ILE A 331 -21.80 -30.44 -2.59
N ILE A 332 -22.24 -29.39 -3.29
CA ILE A 332 -21.36 -28.29 -3.71
C ILE A 332 -20.70 -27.65 -2.48
N GLY A 333 -21.50 -27.34 -1.45
CA GLY A 333 -21.01 -26.80 -0.19
C GLY A 333 -20.04 -27.73 0.53
N ALA A 334 -20.27 -29.05 0.49
CA ALA A 334 -19.37 -30.04 1.09
C ALA A 334 -18.04 -30.15 0.34
N VAL A 335 -18.04 -30.13 -1.00
CA VAL A 335 -16.81 -30.20 -1.81
C VAL A 335 -16.01 -28.89 -1.70
N TYR A 336 -16.69 -27.75 -1.75
CA TYR A 336 -16.08 -26.44 -1.47
C TYR A 336 -15.51 -26.41 -0.04
N GLY A 337 -16.30 -26.86 0.93
CA GLY A 337 -15.94 -26.95 2.33
C GLY A 337 -14.72 -27.84 2.56
N LEU A 338 -14.61 -28.97 1.84
CA LEU A 338 -13.42 -29.81 1.85
C LEU A 338 -12.19 -29.03 1.40
N GLY A 339 -12.27 -28.27 0.30
CA GLY A 339 -11.16 -27.40 -0.13
C GLY A 339 -10.78 -26.37 0.92
N LEU A 340 -11.76 -25.70 1.53
CA LEU A 340 -11.54 -24.73 2.60
C LEU A 340 -10.86 -25.38 3.83
N LEU A 341 -11.34 -26.54 4.26
CA LEU A 341 -10.79 -27.31 5.37
C LEU A 341 -9.38 -27.84 5.08
N LEU A 342 -9.09 -28.25 3.84
CA LEU A 342 -7.73 -28.64 3.44
C LEU A 342 -6.76 -27.46 3.53
N GLY A 343 -7.17 -26.28 3.08
CA GLY A 343 -6.35 -25.07 3.18
C GLY A 343 -6.15 -24.61 4.62
N MET A 344 -7.22 -24.63 5.42
CA MET A 344 -7.15 -24.36 6.87
C MET A 344 -6.31 -25.40 7.62
N GLY A 345 -6.37 -26.67 7.21
CA GLY A 345 -5.57 -27.75 7.76
C GLY A 345 -4.10 -27.59 7.43
N LEU A 346 -3.75 -27.23 6.19
CA LEU A 346 -2.38 -26.89 5.82
C LEU A 346 -1.86 -25.68 6.60
N TYR A 347 -2.66 -24.63 6.72
CA TYR A 347 -2.34 -23.48 7.56
C TYR A 347 -2.06 -23.92 9.00
N TRP A 348 -2.92 -24.76 9.58
CA TRP A 348 -2.76 -25.26 10.94
C TRP A 348 -1.49 -26.10 11.11
N LEU A 349 -1.17 -26.98 10.15
CA LEU A 349 0.05 -27.78 10.18
C LEU A 349 1.31 -26.92 10.15
N LEU A 350 1.29 -25.82 9.41
CA LEU A 350 2.43 -24.90 9.31
C LEU A 350 2.56 -24.01 10.56
N THR A 351 1.44 -23.43 11.00
CA THR A 351 1.42 -22.37 12.02
C THR A 351 1.10 -22.86 13.43
N GLY A 352 0.72 -24.13 13.62
CA GLY A 352 0.39 -24.70 14.93
C GLY A 352 -0.96 -24.26 15.53
N HIS A 353 -1.62 -23.25 14.95
CA HIS A 353 -2.93 -22.77 15.37
C HIS A 353 -3.91 -22.72 14.19
N HIS A 354 -5.21 -22.80 14.47
CA HIS A 354 -6.23 -22.80 13.42
C HIS A 354 -6.74 -21.38 13.17
N LEU A 355 -7.07 -21.00 11.93
CA LEU A 355 -7.52 -19.64 11.60
C LEU A 355 -8.69 -19.17 12.49
N LEU A 356 -9.64 -20.05 12.83
CA LEU A 356 -10.78 -19.68 13.66
C LEU A 356 -10.39 -19.35 15.12
N SER A 357 -9.22 -19.76 15.61
CA SER A 357 -8.72 -19.35 16.95
C SER A 357 -8.25 -17.90 16.99
N LEU A 358 -7.83 -17.35 15.85
CA LEU A 358 -7.41 -15.95 15.75
C LEU A 358 -8.61 -15.00 15.68
N LEU A 359 -9.78 -15.49 15.27
CA LEU A 359 -10.95 -14.65 15.05
C LEU A 359 -11.46 -13.99 16.36
N PRO A 360 -11.58 -14.70 17.51
CA PRO A 360 -11.92 -14.06 18.77
C PRO A 360 -10.93 -12.97 19.18
N ILE A 361 -9.63 -13.20 19.01
CA ILE A 361 -8.57 -12.23 19.34
C ILE A 361 -8.72 -10.99 18.45
N ALA A 362 -8.86 -11.19 17.14
CA ALA A 362 -9.08 -10.10 16.20
C ALA A 362 -10.37 -9.32 16.47
N MET A 363 -11.46 -10.01 16.82
CA MET A 363 -12.75 -9.38 17.12
C MET A 363 -12.74 -8.64 18.46
N ASP A 364 -12.00 -9.10 19.46
CA ASP A 364 -11.85 -8.41 20.74
C ASP A 364 -11.25 -7.01 20.51
N THR A 365 -10.14 -6.94 19.77
CA THR A 365 -9.53 -5.67 19.36
C THR A 365 -10.43 -4.84 18.46
N HIS A 366 -11.03 -5.45 17.42
CA HIS A 366 -11.82 -4.73 16.40
C HIS A 366 -13.14 -4.16 16.93
N LEU A 367 -13.80 -4.86 17.85
CA LEU A 367 -15.11 -4.46 18.37
C LEU A 367 -15.04 -3.44 19.52
N THR A 368 -13.83 -3.06 19.97
CA THR A 368 -13.63 -1.97 20.94
C THR A 368 -14.08 -0.59 20.42
N LEU A 369 -14.20 -0.44 19.09
CA LEU A 369 -14.66 0.81 18.46
C LEU A 369 -16.15 1.06 18.76
N ASP A 370 -16.42 1.90 19.75
CA ASP A 370 -17.78 2.32 20.10
C ASP A 370 -18.38 3.22 19.01
N ARG A 371 -19.38 2.69 18.30
CA ARG A 371 -20.01 3.31 17.14
C ARG A 371 -21.52 3.02 17.19
N PRO A 372 -22.39 4.03 17.06
CA PRO A 372 -23.83 3.82 17.16
C PRO A 372 -24.33 2.98 15.99
N TYR A 373 -25.01 1.86 16.28
CA TYR A 373 -25.38 0.86 15.28
C TYR A 373 -26.17 1.44 14.09
N LEU A 374 -27.29 2.13 14.35
CA LEU A 374 -28.21 2.59 13.28
C LEU A 374 -27.55 3.58 12.29
N PRO A 375 -26.84 4.64 12.73
CA PRO A 375 -26.09 5.49 11.82
C PRO A 375 -25.06 4.72 10.98
N TRP A 376 -24.41 3.74 11.57
CA TRP A 376 -23.37 2.96 10.90
C TRP A 376 -23.91 1.97 9.86
N VAL A 377 -25.11 1.42 10.04
CA VAL A 377 -25.83 0.67 8.98
C VAL A 377 -25.92 1.50 7.68
N TRP A 378 -26.25 2.79 7.80
CA TRP A 378 -26.25 3.70 6.65
C TRP A 378 -24.83 4.00 6.16
N LEU A 379 -23.92 4.42 7.05
CA LEU A 379 -22.57 4.82 6.68
C LEU A 379 -21.78 3.69 6.01
N HIS A 380 -21.96 2.43 6.42
CA HIS A 380 -21.31 1.29 5.77
C HIS A 380 -21.71 1.16 4.31
N THR A 381 -23.00 1.29 4.03
CA THR A 381 -23.55 1.27 2.67
C THR A 381 -23.07 2.48 1.89
N TRP A 382 -23.11 3.66 2.52
CA TRP A 382 -22.69 4.90 1.90
C TRP A 382 -21.19 4.91 1.54
N ASP A 383 -20.32 4.36 2.38
CA ASP A 383 -18.90 4.19 2.07
C ASP A 383 -18.70 3.33 0.82
N VAL A 384 -19.43 2.21 0.67
CA VAL A 384 -19.37 1.39 -0.56
C VAL A 384 -19.82 2.19 -1.78
N VAL A 385 -20.86 3.01 -1.65
CA VAL A 385 -21.36 3.90 -2.70
C VAL A 385 -20.31 4.95 -3.06
N LEU A 386 -19.73 5.60 -2.04
CA LEU A 386 -18.76 6.68 -2.17
C LEU A 386 -17.51 6.21 -2.91
N PHE A 387 -16.93 5.09 -2.48
CA PHE A 387 -15.67 4.58 -3.02
C PHE A 387 -15.85 3.64 -4.20
N GLY A 388 -16.94 2.88 -4.29
CA GLY A 388 -17.24 2.06 -5.47
C GLY A 388 -17.65 2.92 -6.66
N GLY A 389 -18.40 3.99 -6.41
CA GLY A 389 -18.96 4.86 -7.42
C GLY A 389 -20.47 4.86 -7.34
N LEU A 390 -21.03 6.04 -7.08
CA LEU A 390 -22.47 6.23 -6.99
C LEU A 390 -23.23 5.69 -8.21
N PRO A 391 -22.87 6.02 -9.47
CA PRO A 391 -23.65 5.56 -10.59
C PRO A 391 -23.56 4.03 -10.76
N ILE A 392 -22.39 3.41 -10.61
CA ILE A 392 -22.29 1.94 -10.70
C ILE A 392 -23.13 1.25 -9.61
N PHE A 393 -23.18 1.79 -8.39
CA PHE A 393 -23.97 1.20 -7.31
C PHE A 393 -25.48 1.28 -7.60
N LEU A 394 -25.96 2.42 -8.12
CA LEU A 394 -27.37 2.57 -8.50
C LEU A 394 -27.75 1.62 -9.65
N TYR A 395 -26.88 1.46 -10.65
CA TYR A 395 -27.07 0.48 -11.72
C TYR A 395 -27.01 -0.97 -11.22
N PHE A 396 -26.17 -1.28 -10.23
CA PHE A 396 -26.15 -2.58 -9.55
C PHE A 396 -27.49 -2.89 -8.89
N LEU A 397 -28.04 -1.95 -8.11
CA LEU A 397 -29.36 -2.12 -7.48
C LEU A 397 -30.45 -2.32 -8.53
N TYR A 398 -30.45 -1.53 -9.61
CA TYR A 398 -31.38 -1.72 -10.72
C TYR A 398 -31.24 -3.12 -11.33
N GLY A 399 -30.00 -3.58 -11.54
CA GLY A 399 -29.68 -4.86 -12.15
C GLY A 399 -30.14 -6.07 -11.34
N ALA A 400 -29.98 -6.03 -10.01
CA ALA A 400 -30.42 -7.11 -9.11
C ALA A 400 -31.90 -7.48 -9.30
N TRP A 401 -32.74 -6.52 -9.68
CA TRP A 401 -34.18 -6.73 -9.88
C TRP A 401 -34.60 -6.87 -11.34
N ARG A 402 -33.86 -6.27 -12.28
CA ARG A 402 -34.34 -6.05 -13.67
C ARG A 402 -33.54 -6.78 -14.74
N LEU A 403 -32.40 -7.39 -14.41
CA LEU A 403 -31.63 -8.13 -15.41
C LEU A 403 -32.44 -9.31 -15.95
N PRO A 404 -32.56 -9.47 -17.29
CA PRO A 404 -33.26 -10.59 -17.90
C PRO A 404 -32.44 -11.88 -17.83
N ASP A 405 -31.11 -11.77 -17.87
CA ASP A 405 -30.21 -12.91 -17.73
C ASP A 405 -30.22 -13.43 -16.30
N LYS A 406 -30.59 -14.70 -16.14
CA LYS A 406 -30.78 -15.33 -14.83
C LYS A 406 -29.47 -15.52 -14.07
N ALA A 407 -28.38 -15.84 -14.76
CA ALA A 407 -27.08 -16.08 -14.12
C ALA A 407 -26.51 -14.78 -13.52
N THR A 408 -26.47 -13.72 -14.32
CA THR A 408 -26.02 -12.40 -13.86
C THR A 408 -26.95 -11.83 -12.79
N ARG A 409 -28.27 -12.04 -12.92
CA ARG A 409 -29.22 -11.64 -11.87
C ARG A 409 -29.01 -12.40 -10.56
N ALA A 410 -28.77 -13.71 -10.62
CA ALA A 410 -28.47 -14.52 -9.45
C ALA A 410 -27.19 -14.04 -8.77
N PHE A 411 -26.16 -13.71 -9.55
CA PHE A 411 -24.94 -13.11 -9.06
C PHE A 411 -25.18 -11.77 -8.34
N ALA A 412 -25.98 -10.89 -8.95
CA ALA A 412 -26.36 -9.61 -8.37
C ALA A 412 -27.13 -9.76 -7.04
N LEU A 413 -28.09 -10.67 -6.99
CA LEU A 413 -28.88 -10.93 -5.78
C LEU A 413 -28.03 -11.56 -4.67
N ALA A 414 -27.13 -12.49 -5.02
CA ALA A 414 -26.22 -13.06 -4.05
C ALA A 414 -25.29 -12.01 -3.42
N LEU A 415 -24.73 -11.11 -4.25
CA LEU A 415 -23.93 -9.99 -3.76
C LEU A 415 -24.76 -9.03 -2.88
N LEU A 416 -25.99 -8.70 -3.29
CA LEU A 416 -26.88 -7.85 -2.52
C LEU A 416 -27.23 -8.47 -1.16
N LEU A 417 -27.50 -9.78 -1.11
CA LEU A 417 -27.76 -10.51 0.13
C LEU A 417 -26.54 -10.51 1.04
N THR A 418 -25.34 -10.75 0.51
CA THR A 418 -24.09 -10.66 1.29
C THR A 418 -23.89 -9.27 1.88
N LEU A 419 -24.03 -8.21 1.05
CA LEU A 419 -23.89 -6.83 1.52
C LEU A 419 -24.93 -6.50 2.59
N ALA A 420 -26.18 -6.91 2.41
CA ALA A 420 -27.23 -6.71 3.40
C ALA A 420 -26.93 -7.43 4.71
N THR A 421 -26.45 -8.69 4.66
CA THR A 421 -26.04 -9.42 5.86
C THR A 421 -24.88 -8.70 6.57
N MET A 422 -23.88 -8.24 5.84
CA MET A 422 -22.72 -7.54 6.42
C MET A 422 -23.06 -6.17 7.00
N VAL A 423 -23.95 -5.43 6.36
CA VAL A 423 -24.42 -4.13 6.84
C VAL A 423 -25.27 -4.30 8.11
N LEU A 424 -26.09 -5.34 8.18
CA LEU A 424 -27.00 -5.58 9.31
C LEU A 424 -26.34 -6.34 10.47
N SER A 425 -25.23 -7.05 10.26
CA SER A 425 -24.58 -7.85 11.30
C SER A 425 -23.97 -7.00 12.43
N GLY A 426 -23.67 -5.73 12.17
CA GLY A 426 -22.94 -4.87 13.12
C GLY A 426 -21.48 -5.27 13.33
N THR A 427 -20.94 -6.17 12.51
CA THR A 427 -19.53 -6.62 12.60
C THR A 427 -18.56 -5.65 11.93
N ALA A 428 -19.02 -4.86 10.96
CA ALA A 428 -18.22 -3.78 10.42
C ALA A 428 -18.16 -2.62 11.41
N ARG A 429 -16.97 -2.06 11.60
CA ARG A 429 -16.72 -0.96 12.55
C ARG A 429 -16.06 0.24 11.92
N GLY A 430 -16.09 0.36 10.58
CA GLY A 430 -15.53 1.51 9.89
C GLY A 430 -14.89 1.17 8.56
N GLU A 431 -14.59 2.23 7.80
CA GLU A 431 -13.75 2.19 6.61
C GLU A 431 -14.16 1.12 5.59
N THR A 432 -15.47 0.86 5.48
CA THR A 432 -15.96 -0.22 4.61
C THR A 432 -15.67 0.06 3.15
N GLY A 433 -15.47 1.32 2.76
CA GLY A 433 -14.98 1.67 1.42
C GLY A 433 -13.64 1.02 1.07
N ARG A 434 -12.74 0.91 2.05
CA ARG A 434 -11.44 0.26 1.92
C ARG A 434 -11.54 -1.25 2.12
N VAL A 435 -12.15 -1.67 3.23
CA VAL A 435 -12.18 -3.07 3.68
C VAL A 435 -13.03 -3.93 2.75
N TRP A 436 -14.10 -3.37 2.18
CA TRP A 436 -15.02 -4.06 1.27
C TRP A 436 -14.73 -3.79 -0.21
N LEU A 437 -13.53 -3.31 -0.53
CA LEU A 437 -13.05 -3.09 -1.89
C LEU A 437 -13.26 -4.33 -2.79
N PHE A 438 -13.17 -5.54 -2.23
CA PHE A 438 -13.35 -6.80 -2.95
C PHE A 438 -14.78 -7.05 -3.47
N PHE A 439 -15.82 -6.34 -3.00
CA PHE A 439 -17.16 -6.40 -3.58
C PHE A 439 -17.31 -5.54 -4.84
N MET A 440 -16.51 -4.47 -4.97
CA MET A 440 -16.69 -3.45 -6.00
C MET A 440 -16.58 -3.97 -7.44
N PRO A 441 -15.69 -4.93 -7.78
CA PRO A 441 -15.70 -5.51 -9.12
C PRO A 441 -17.01 -6.23 -9.45
N GLY A 442 -17.65 -6.88 -8.48
CA GLY A 442 -18.94 -7.52 -8.66
C GLY A 442 -20.07 -6.52 -8.89
N ILE A 443 -20.07 -5.41 -8.13
CA ILE A 443 -21.00 -4.28 -8.31
C ILE A 443 -20.86 -3.71 -9.74
N LEU A 444 -19.61 -3.47 -10.17
CA LEU A 444 -19.29 -2.98 -11.51
C LEU A 444 -19.74 -3.95 -12.62
N LEU A 445 -19.53 -5.26 -12.45
CA LEU A 445 -19.94 -6.28 -13.42
C LEU A 445 -21.45 -6.22 -13.65
N VAL A 446 -22.24 -6.18 -12.58
CA VAL A 446 -23.71 -6.13 -12.66
C VAL A 446 -24.15 -4.80 -13.29
N ALA A 447 -23.56 -3.67 -12.88
CA ALA A 447 -23.87 -2.36 -13.45
C ALA A 447 -23.62 -2.34 -14.97
N THR A 448 -22.49 -2.91 -15.40
CA THR A 448 -22.13 -3.06 -16.81
C THR A 448 -23.13 -3.95 -17.55
N ALA A 449 -23.59 -5.04 -16.93
CA ALA A 449 -24.57 -5.92 -17.54
C ALA A 449 -25.90 -5.22 -17.83
N VAL A 450 -26.30 -4.24 -17.01
CA VAL A 450 -27.56 -3.49 -17.19
C VAL A 450 -27.52 -2.59 -18.43
N VAL A 451 -26.39 -1.94 -18.70
CA VAL A 451 -26.27 -0.98 -19.81
C VAL A 451 -25.93 -1.63 -21.15
N LEU A 452 -25.46 -2.88 -21.13
CA LEU A 452 -25.17 -3.64 -22.32
C LEU A 452 -26.42 -4.39 -22.84
N PRO A 453 -26.64 -4.43 -24.18
CA PRO A 453 -27.76 -5.14 -24.77
C PRO A 453 -27.66 -6.65 -24.51
N SER A 454 -28.79 -7.30 -24.22
CA SER A 454 -28.83 -8.76 -24.00
C SER A 454 -28.88 -9.58 -25.30
N THR A 455 -29.22 -8.96 -26.43
CA THR A 455 -29.27 -9.62 -27.75
C THR A 455 -28.60 -8.76 -28.83
N PRO A 456 -27.70 -9.33 -29.65
CA PRO A 456 -27.03 -8.61 -30.74
C PRO A 456 -27.98 -8.05 -31.82
N THR A 457 -29.21 -8.55 -31.89
CA THR A 457 -30.13 -8.37 -33.03
C THR A 457 -30.97 -7.09 -32.96
N THR A 458 -30.97 -6.35 -31.85
CA THR A 458 -31.72 -5.10 -31.74
C THR A 458 -30.87 -3.91 -32.20
N HIS A 459 -31.12 -3.43 -33.43
CA HIS A 459 -30.39 -2.34 -34.10
C HIS A 459 -30.42 -0.96 -33.41
N THR A 460 -31.10 -0.80 -32.27
CA THR A 460 -31.13 0.48 -31.55
C THR A 460 -29.87 0.66 -30.69
N LYS A 461 -29.00 1.58 -31.10
CA LYS A 461 -27.68 1.90 -30.50
C LYS A 461 -27.74 2.02 -28.95
N PRO A 462 -27.25 1.03 -28.18
CA PRO A 462 -27.23 1.04 -26.71
C PRO A 462 -26.07 1.87 -26.11
N TRP A 463 -25.26 2.49 -26.97
CA TRP A 463 -24.08 3.26 -26.58
C TRP A 463 -24.36 4.47 -25.71
N ARG A 464 -25.58 5.02 -25.75
CA ARG A 464 -25.93 6.17 -24.90
C ARG A 464 -25.89 5.81 -23.42
N ASP A 465 -26.46 4.67 -23.03
CA ASP A 465 -26.57 4.32 -21.61
C ASP A 465 -25.19 3.92 -21.05
N VAL A 466 -24.34 3.31 -21.88
CA VAL A 466 -22.90 3.12 -21.59
C VAL A 466 -22.19 4.46 -21.43
N ALA A 467 -22.39 5.41 -22.36
CA ALA A 467 -21.76 6.72 -22.31
C ALA A 467 -22.21 7.53 -21.07
N LEU A 468 -23.49 7.47 -20.70
CA LEU A 468 -24.01 8.12 -19.49
C LEU A 468 -23.40 7.53 -18.22
N LEU A 469 -23.30 6.20 -18.13
CA LEU A 469 -22.64 5.54 -17.00
C LEU A 469 -21.17 5.95 -16.92
N LEU A 470 -20.42 5.91 -18.03
CA LEU A 470 -19.02 6.31 -18.06
C LEU A 470 -18.83 7.78 -17.71
N ALA A 471 -19.67 8.68 -18.22
CA ALA A 471 -19.61 10.11 -17.91
C ALA A 471 -19.89 10.38 -16.42
N ALA A 472 -20.95 9.77 -15.85
CA ALA A 472 -21.26 9.89 -14.44
C ALA A 472 -20.14 9.32 -13.56
N GLN A 473 -19.61 8.13 -13.90
CA GLN A 473 -18.56 7.49 -13.13
C GLN A 473 -17.25 8.27 -13.21
N THR A 474 -16.92 8.83 -14.37
CA THR A 474 -15.76 9.72 -14.55
C THR A 474 -15.92 10.95 -13.67
N LEU A 475 -17.05 11.63 -13.73
CA LEU A 475 -17.32 12.79 -12.88
C LEU A 475 -17.15 12.47 -11.38
N TRP A 476 -17.67 11.32 -10.95
CA TRP A 476 -17.56 10.85 -9.57
C TRP A 476 -16.12 10.50 -9.17
N LEU A 477 -15.38 9.78 -10.03
CA LEU A 477 -13.98 9.43 -9.83
C LEU A 477 -13.11 10.68 -9.62
N PHE A 478 -13.18 11.62 -10.55
CA PHE A 478 -12.34 12.83 -10.49
C PHE A 478 -12.66 13.68 -9.25
N THR A 479 -13.93 13.71 -8.85
CA THR A 479 -14.34 14.42 -7.64
C THR A 479 -13.78 13.76 -6.39
N THR A 480 -14.07 12.47 -6.20
CA THR A 480 -13.64 11.71 -5.02
C THR A 480 -12.12 11.68 -4.89
N VAL A 481 -11.39 11.42 -5.98
CA VAL A 481 -9.92 11.46 -6.02
C VAL A 481 -9.39 12.88 -5.77
N GLY A 482 -10.02 13.90 -6.37
CA GLY A 482 -9.59 15.29 -6.24
C GLY A 482 -9.65 15.81 -4.80
N VAL A 483 -10.73 15.52 -4.08
CA VAL A 483 -11.02 16.17 -2.79
C VAL A 483 -10.90 15.26 -1.57
N LEU A 484 -10.93 13.94 -1.71
CA LEU A 484 -10.77 13.05 -0.55
C LEU A 484 -9.31 12.62 -0.37
N ARG A 485 -8.85 12.60 0.89
CA ARG A 485 -7.53 12.07 1.28
C ARG A 485 -7.73 10.84 2.15
N ALA A 486 -8.05 9.73 1.48
CA ALA A 486 -8.50 8.50 2.13
C ALA A 486 -7.38 7.73 2.83
N VAL A 487 -6.15 7.87 2.36
CA VAL A 487 -4.97 7.21 2.96
C VAL A 487 -3.95 8.27 3.32
N GLY A 488 -3.71 8.41 4.63
CA GLY A 488 -2.69 9.29 5.17
C GLY A 488 -1.27 8.79 4.90
N ILE A 489 -0.30 9.62 5.25
CA ILE A 489 1.12 9.29 5.24
C ILE A 489 1.68 9.89 6.52
N GLU A 490 2.15 9.03 7.41
CA GLU A 490 2.73 9.44 8.69
C GLU A 490 4.16 9.93 8.54
N ILE A 491 4.91 9.26 7.66
CA ILE A 491 6.33 9.52 7.49
C ILE A 491 6.47 10.78 6.63
N PRO A 492 7.04 11.88 7.17
CA PRO A 492 7.25 13.11 6.42
C PRO A 492 8.20 12.88 5.24
N PRO A 493 8.22 13.77 4.24
CA PRO A 493 9.24 13.68 3.20
C PRO A 493 10.62 13.87 3.83
N PRO A 494 11.68 13.30 3.23
CA PRO A 494 13.03 13.53 3.71
C PRO A 494 13.34 15.00 3.86
N VAL A 495 14.05 15.36 4.94
CA VAL A 495 14.54 16.72 5.12
C VAL A 495 15.48 17.08 3.97
N ALA A 496 15.16 18.17 3.26
CA ALA A 496 16.06 18.71 2.25
C ALA A 496 17.30 19.28 2.93
N TYR A 497 18.48 18.99 2.39
CA TYR A 497 19.69 19.65 2.86
C TYR A 497 19.50 21.15 2.66
N THR A 498 19.49 21.87 3.77
CA THR A 498 19.75 23.30 3.75
C THR A 498 21.15 23.42 4.30
N ALA A 499 22.08 23.87 3.45
CA ALA A 499 23.44 24.13 3.90
C ALA A 499 23.33 24.93 5.19
N VAL A 500 23.83 24.36 6.29
CA VAL A 500 23.77 25.05 7.57
C VAL A 500 24.51 26.35 7.34
N VAL A 501 23.76 27.46 7.42
CA VAL A 501 24.28 28.82 7.28
C VAL A 501 25.07 29.18 8.54
N ALA A 502 25.88 28.25 9.04
CA ALA A 502 26.93 28.58 9.96
C ALA A 502 27.93 29.39 9.11
N PRO A 503 28.19 30.66 9.46
CA PRO A 503 29.24 31.41 8.79
C PRO A 503 30.53 30.58 8.84
N PRO A 504 31.32 30.58 7.75
CA PRO A 504 32.60 29.88 7.75
C PRO A 504 33.42 30.35 8.96
N LEU A 505 34.16 29.42 9.58
CA LEU A 505 35.09 29.81 10.62
C LEU A 505 36.11 30.79 10.01
N SER A 506 36.60 31.71 10.83
CA SER A 506 37.58 32.73 10.43
C SER A 506 38.90 32.13 9.96
N THR A 507 39.15 30.86 10.30
CA THR A 507 40.37 30.12 9.97
C THR A 507 40.36 29.57 8.55
N THR A 508 41.55 29.48 7.94
CA THR A 508 41.73 28.90 6.60
C THR A 508 41.41 27.40 6.64
N ALA A 509 40.60 26.93 5.70
CA ALA A 509 40.32 25.50 5.57
C ALA A 509 41.60 24.72 5.23
N VAL A 510 41.90 23.70 6.02
CA VAL A 510 43.03 22.79 5.83
C VAL A 510 42.55 21.58 5.05
N SER A 511 43.13 21.34 3.87
CA SER A 511 42.76 20.20 3.03
C SER A 511 43.23 18.88 3.64
N VAL A 512 42.35 17.90 3.68
CA VAL A 512 42.63 16.54 4.18
C VAL A 512 42.60 15.54 3.04
N ASN A 513 41.54 15.59 2.20
CA ASN A 513 41.27 14.63 1.13
C ASN A 513 41.32 13.15 1.57
N ALA A 514 40.96 12.84 2.82
CA ALA A 514 40.94 11.48 3.35
C ALA A 514 39.61 10.78 2.99
N ARG A 515 39.69 9.56 2.45
CA ARG A 515 38.53 8.75 2.10
C ARG A 515 38.15 7.83 3.26
N PHE A 516 36.90 7.86 3.68
CA PHE A 516 36.32 6.96 4.68
C PHE A 516 35.57 5.87 3.93
N GLY A 517 36.23 4.73 3.76
CA GLY A 517 35.82 3.63 2.89
C GLY A 517 35.61 4.08 1.44
N ASP A 518 34.56 3.54 0.83
CA ASP A 518 34.08 3.94 -0.49
C ASP A 518 32.89 4.90 -0.40
N GLU A 519 32.48 5.27 0.81
CA GLU A 519 31.25 6.00 1.12
C GLU A 519 31.38 7.51 1.02
N MET A 520 32.41 8.08 1.65
CA MET A 520 32.56 9.54 1.77
C MET A 520 34.03 9.97 1.85
N ARG A 521 34.29 11.24 1.57
CA ARG A 521 35.60 11.85 1.67
C ARG A 521 35.52 13.11 2.53
N LEU A 522 36.46 13.27 3.46
CA LEU A 522 36.70 14.52 4.15
C LEU A 522 37.62 15.38 3.30
N ASP A 523 37.07 16.39 2.64
CA ASP A 523 37.82 17.29 1.74
C ASP A 523 38.71 18.24 2.54
N SER A 524 38.14 18.89 3.56
CA SER A 524 38.84 19.85 4.41
C SER A 524 38.21 19.99 5.79
N TYR A 525 38.95 20.61 6.71
CA TYR A 525 38.44 21.02 8.02
C TYR A 525 38.90 22.44 8.38
N GLN A 526 38.15 23.09 9.26
CA GLN A 526 38.52 24.33 9.93
C GLN A 526 38.35 24.12 11.43
N THR A 527 39.22 24.76 12.21
CA THR A 527 39.12 24.75 13.68
C THR A 527 39.29 26.16 14.22
N ASP A 528 38.63 26.46 15.33
CA ASP A 528 38.78 27.69 16.09
C ASP A 528 38.64 27.35 17.58
N TYR A 529 39.68 27.60 18.37
CA TYR A 529 39.68 27.27 19.80
C TYR A 529 39.61 28.55 20.64
N ASN A 530 38.46 28.75 21.28
CA ASN A 530 38.27 29.82 22.25
C ASN A 530 38.77 29.36 23.62
N ALA A 531 39.94 29.85 24.03
CA ALA A 531 40.55 29.49 25.30
C ALA A 531 39.75 29.97 26.52
N THR A 532 39.00 31.07 26.40
CA THR A 532 38.18 31.64 27.48
C THR A 532 36.95 30.78 27.75
N GLU A 533 36.28 30.33 26.69
CA GLU A 533 35.09 29.49 26.77
C GLU A 533 35.43 27.99 26.80
N GLN A 534 36.72 27.63 26.70
CA GLN A 534 37.21 26.25 26.59
C GLN A 534 36.47 25.46 25.51
N THR A 535 36.10 26.13 24.41
CA THR A 535 35.28 25.55 23.35
C THR A 535 36.07 25.51 22.05
N LEU A 536 36.14 24.33 21.44
CA LEU A 536 36.71 24.10 20.13
C LEU A 536 35.58 24.00 19.10
N SER A 537 35.47 24.98 18.23
CA SER A 537 34.63 24.90 17.03
C SER A 537 35.36 24.10 15.95
N LEU A 538 34.73 23.04 15.47
CA LEU A 538 35.23 22.21 14.36
C LEU A 538 34.21 22.26 13.22
N ALA A 539 34.65 22.70 12.04
CA ALA A 539 33.87 22.61 10.81
C ALA A 539 34.52 21.62 9.84
N LEU A 540 33.74 20.67 9.33
CA LEU A 540 34.16 19.58 8.45
C LEU A 540 33.46 19.71 7.10
N GLN A 541 34.21 19.59 6.01
CA GLN A 541 33.66 19.59 4.64
C GLN A 541 33.73 18.19 4.03
N TRP A 542 32.58 17.65 3.72
CA TRP A 542 32.39 16.29 3.23
C TRP A 542 31.96 16.24 1.77
N GLU A 543 32.49 15.27 1.03
CA GLU A 543 32.00 14.87 -0.28
C GLU A 543 31.47 13.42 -0.19
N PRO A 544 30.15 13.19 -0.36
CA PRO A 544 29.63 11.84 -0.48
C PRO A 544 30.12 11.22 -1.80
N LEU A 545 30.79 10.08 -1.72
CA LEU A 545 31.30 9.35 -2.89
C LEU A 545 30.23 8.43 -3.48
N GLN A 546 29.34 7.92 -2.63
CA GLN A 546 28.17 7.14 -3.01
C GLN A 546 27.05 7.32 -1.98
N GLN A 547 25.85 6.85 -2.34
CA GLN A 547 24.74 6.75 -1.39
C GLN A 547 25.13 5.82 -0.24
N MET A 548 25.05 6.30 0.99
CA MET A 548 25.38 5.50 2.17
C MET A 548 24.27 4.52 2.52
N SER A 549 24.66 3.31 2.90
CA SER A 549 23.74 2.22 3.27
C SER A 549 23.39 2.19 4.76
N ALA A 550 24.08 2.97 5.59
CA ALA A 550 23.85 3.09 7.03
C ALA A 550 24.11 4.52 7.50
N GLY A 551 23.51 4.86 8.65
CA GLY A 551 23.81 6.11 9.35
C GLY A 551 25.17 6.01 10.05
N TYR A 552 26.07 6.93 9.75
CA TYR A 552 27.37 7.04 10.40
C TYR A 552 27.34 8.18 11.43
N PHE A 553 28.08 7.95 12.50
CA PHE A 553 28.39 8.89 13.57
C PHE A 553 29.85 9.29 13.44
N PHE A 554 30.17 10.46 13.97
CA PHE A 554 31.53 10.97 14.05
C PHE A 554 31.98 10.99 15.50
N ALA A 555 33.25 10.68 15.73
CA ALA A 555 33.89 10.86 17.02
C ALA A 555 35.23 11.57 16.86
N ALA A 556 35.49 12.52 17.75
CA ALA A 556 36.76 13.23 17.85
C ALA A 556 37.29 13.12 19.27
N VAL A 557 38.52 12.61 19.41
CA VAL A 557 39.28 12.66 20.66
C VAL A 557 40.26 13.82 20.57
N VAL A 558 40.07 14.83 21.42
CA VAL A 558 41.00 15.95 21.53
C VAL A 558 42.23 15.48 22.29
N VAL A 559 43.41 15.63 21.69
CA VAL A 559 44.70 15.23 22.28
C VAL A 559 45.62 16.44 22.42
N ASP A 560 46.37 16.49 23.52
CA ASP A 560 47.37 17.53 23.77
C ASP A 560 48.68 17.29 22.99
N ALA A 561 49.63 18.23 23.18
CA ALA A 561 50.99 18.19 22.65
C ALA A 561 51.75 16.85 22.91
N ASN A 562 51.39 16.14 23.98
CA ASN A 562 52.02 14.92 24.45
C ASN A 562 51.26 13.64 24.02
N GLY A 563 50.14 13.79 23.31
CA GLY A 563 49.26 12.68 22.93
C GLY A 563 48.30 12.22 24.04
N THR A 564 48.15 13.00 25.11
CA THR A 564 47.20 12.71 26.19
C THR A 564 45.78 13.07 25.72
N PRO A 565 44.80 12.16 25.80
CA PRO A 565 43.41 12.47 25.48
C PRO A 565 42.81 13.38 26.56
N LEU A 566 42.24 14.50 26.12
CA LEU A 566 41.62 15.52 26.98
C LEU A 566 40.09 15.36 27.04
N HIS A 567 39.46 15.10 25.90
CA HIS A 567 38.00 14.97 25.78
C HIS A 567 37.64 14.11 24.57
N THR A 568 36.51 13.41 24.63
CA THR A 568 35.95 12.66 23.50
C THR A 568 34.55 13.17 23.23
N GLU A 569 34.32 13.64 22.02
CA GLU A 569 33.00 14.03 21.55
C GLU A 569 32.51 13.02 20.51
N THR A 570 31.21 12.70 20.54
CA THR A 570 30.56 11.85 19.54
C THR A 570 29.26 12.49 19.12
N TRP A 571 29.06 12.67 17.81
CA TRP A 571 27.86 13.32 17.30
C TRP A 571 27.34 12.66 16.02
N SER A 572 26.08 12.93 15.71
CA SER A 572 25.52 12.69 14.38
C SER A 572 25.62 13.97 13.56
N PRO A 573 25.99 13.91 12.27
CA PRO A 573 26.12 15.10 11.44
C PRO A 573 24.90 16.02 11.52
N LEU A 574 25.18 17.33 11.56
CA LEU A 574 24.17 18.38 11.65
C LEU A 574 23.17 18.19 12.81
N ASN A 575 23.63 17.66 13.94
CA ASN A 575 22.81 17.41 15.13
C ASN A 575 21.54 16.59 14.80
N TYR A 576 21.70 15.50 14.06
CA TYR A 576 20.63 14.61 13.59
C TYR A 576 19.66 15.22 12.55
N GLN A 577 19.87 16.44 12.09
CA GLN A 577 18.97 17.08 11.12
C GLN A 577 19.19 16.59 9.68
N TYR A 578 20.38 16.08 9.38
CA TYR A 578 20.73 15.60 8.03
C TYR A 578 21.70 14.41 8.13
N PRO A 579 21.19 13.20 8.44
CA PRO A 579 22.02 12.04 8.65
C PRO A 579 22.77 11.66 7.38
N THR A 580 23.89 10.95 7.53
CA THR A 580 24.77 10.57 6.41
C THR A 580 24.05 9.75 5.34
N THR A 581 23.02 8.98 5.72
CA THR A 581 22.15 8.27 4.79
C THR A 581 21.42 9.19 3.81
N CYS A 582 21.30 10.49 4.08
CA CYS A 582 20.71 11.45 3.14
C CYS A 582 21.73 12.08 2.18
N TRP A 583 23.03 11.91 2.41
CA TRP A 583 24.04 12.58 1.62
C TRP A 583 24.11 11.95 0.22
N SER A 584 23.73 12.74 -0.78
CA SER A 584 23.64 12.30 -2.17
C SER A 584 24.19 13.36 -3.13
N GLY A 585 25.44 13.18 -3.55
CA GLY A 585 26.11 13.99 -4.58
C GLY A 585 26.49 15.42 -4.20
N GLU A 586 25.81 16.05 -3.25
CA GLU A 586 26.13 17.40 -2.77
C GLU A 586 27.15 17.38 -1.63
N ARG A 587 28.05 18.38 -1.60
CA ARG A 587 28.99 18.55 -0.49
C ARG A 587 28.26 18.98 0.77
N VAL A 588 28.61 18.37 1.89
CA VAL A 588 27.99 18.62 3.20
C VAL A 588 29.00 19.31 4.10
N GLN A 589 28.60 20.40 4.73
CA GLN A 589 29.39 21.05 5.77
C GLN A 589 28.77 20.73 7.11
N ASP A 590 29.55 20.13 8.00
CA ASP A 590 29.15 19.79 9.36
C ASP A 590 29.91 20.67 10.35
N ARG A 591 29.25 21.15 11.41
CA ARG A 591 29.89 21.98 12.45
C ARG A 591 29.51 21.45 13.82
N VAL A 592 30.52 21.24 14.66
CA VAL A 592 30.37 20.79 16.04
C VAL A 592 31.16 21.70 16.97
N GLU A 593 30.61 21.95 18.15
CA GLU A 593 31.27 22.68 19.24
C GLU A 593 31.67 21.65 20.30
N ILE A 594 32.97 21.56 20.58
CA ILE A 594 33.54 20.60 21.52
C ILE A 594 33.98 21.36 22.77
N THR A 595 33.25 21.21 23.88
CA THR A 595 33.59 21.85 25.16
C THR A 595 34.61 20.99 25.91
N LEU A 596 35.79 21.55 26.20
CA LEU A 596 36.83 20.87 26.97
C LEU A 596 36.54 20.99 28.48
N PRO A 597 36.76 19.92 29.27
CA PRO A 597 36.51 19.96 30.71
C PRO A 597 37.51 20.83 31.47
N THR A 598 38.71 21.02 30.92
CA THR A 598 39.79 21.84 31.47
C THR A 598 40.55 22.51 30.34
N ALA A 599 40.98 23.76 30.54
CA ALA A 599 41.89 24.42 29.62
C ALA A 599 43.18 23.59 29.47
N PRO A 600 43.63 23.32 28.24
CA PRO A 600 44.85 22.56 28.00
C PRO A 600 46.07 23.33 28.50
N GLU A 601 46.99 22.63 29.17
CA GLU A 601 48.24 23.22 29.66
C GLU A 601 49.20 23.59 28.50
N ALA A 602 49.03 22.99 27.32
CA ALA A 602 49.85 23.20 26.14
C ALA A 602 49.04 23.20 24.84
N THR A 603 49.32 24.17 23.97
CA THR A 603 48.96 24.18 22.54
C THR A 603 50.20 23.84 21.69
N PRO A 604 50.08 23.26 20.48
CA PRO A 604 48.84 22.99 19.75
C PRO A 604 48.08 21.75 20.23
N LEU A 605 46.78 21.70 19.93
CA LEU A 605 45.95 20.50 20.09
C LEU A 605 45.91 19.71 18.78
N TRP A 606 45.61 18.41 18.85
CA TRP A 606 45.20 17.62 17.69
C TRP A 606 43.88 16.91 17.97
N LEU A 607 43.24 16.44 16.91
CA LEU A 607 42.02 15.65 16.96
C LEU A 607 42.32 14.28 16.37
N SER A 608 42.07 13.23 17.15
CA SER A 608 41.91 11.89 16.61
C SER A 608 40.47 11.72 16.15
N PHE A 609 40.26 11.76 14.83
CA PHE A 609 38.94 11.78 14.22
C PHE A 609 38.59 10.44 13.58
N SER A 610 37.35 9.98 13.79
CA SER A 610 36.84 8.71 13.27
C SER A 610 35.39 8.83 12.81
N ALA A 611 34.99 7.97 11.85
CA ALA A 611 33.60 7.78 11.46
C ALA A 611 33.23 6.31 11.66
N PHE A 612 32.07 6.05 12.25
CA PHE A 612 31.63 4.69 12.57
C PHE A 612 30.12 4.55 12.49
N ARG A 613 29.63 3.34 12.25
CA ARG A 613 28.22 2.99 12.42
C ARG A 613 28.04 2.17 13.68
N VAL A 614 26.82 2.11 14.20
CA VAL A 614 26.47 1.25 15.34
C VAL A 614 25.91 -0.07 14.81
N ASN A 615 26.52 -1.19 15.19
CA ASN A 615 26.04 -2.53 14.86
C ASN A 615 24.79 -2.88 15.69
N ALA A 616 24.10 -3.97 15.32
CA ALA A 616 22.92 -4.45 16.04
C ALA A 616 23.19 -4.83 17.52
N ASP A 617 24.44 -5.13 17.87
CA ASP A 617 24.90 -5.40 19.26
C ASP A 617 25.38 -4.14 20.00
N ASN A 618 25.07 -2.95 19.47
CA ASN A 618 25.51 -1.64 19.96
C ASN A 618 27.04 -1.42 19.94
N THR A 619 27.80 -2.23 19.20
CA THR A 619 29.25 -2.00 19.03
C THR A 619 29.53 -1.05 17.86
N PRO A 620 30.55 -0.18 17.94
CA PRO A 620 30.94 0.66 16.82
C PRO A 620 31.69 -0.15 15.75
N ALA A 621 31.28 0.00 14.50
CA ALA A 621 32.01 -0.45 13.32
C ALA A 621 32.60 0.77 12.59
N TYR A 622 33.90 0.98 12.75
CA TYR A 622 34.65 2.08 12.15
C TYR A 622 34.82 1.88 10.63
N LEU A 623 34.79 2.99 9.89
CA LEU A 623 35.17 3.00 8.48
C LEU A 623 36.70 3.04 8.35
N PRO A 624 37.30 2.20 7.48
CA PRO A 624 38.72 2.32 7.17
C PRO A 624 38.98 3.66 6.47
N ILE A 625 40.11 4.30 6.77
CA ILE A 625 40.42 5.63 6.27
C ILE A 625 41.65 5.55 5.37
N THR A 626 41.50 5.93 4.10
CA THR A 626 42.61 6.04 3.14
C THR A 626 43.05 7.48 3.03
N LEU A 627 44.28 7.76 3.42
CA LEU A 627 44.91 9.07 3.27
C LEU A 627 45.24 9.37 1.81
N PRO A 628 45.47 10.65 1.43
CA PRO A 628 45.88 11.00 0.07
C PRO A 628 47.18 10.32 -0.40
N THR A 629 48.02 9.90 0.56
CA THR A 629 49.25 9.14 0.33
C THR A 629 49.00 7.70 -0.09
N GLY A 630 47.77 7.20 0.05
CA GLY A 630 47.39 5.80 -0.14
C GLY A 630 47.57 4.93 1.11
N GLU A 631 48.06 5.50 2.22
CA GLU A 631 48.12 4.81 3.51
C GLU A 631 46.70 4.59 4.05
N VAL A 632 46.48 3.43 4.67
CA VAL A 632 45.18 3.03 5.22
C VAL A 632 45.30 2.88 6.74
N ASP A 633 44.52 3.65 7.49
CA ASP A 633 44.29 3.46 8.92
C ASP A 633 42.92 2.78 9.12
N GLU A 634 42.84 1.79 10.00
CA GLU A 634 41.60 1.03 10.20
C GLU A 634 40.53 1.78 11.00
N ARG A 635 40.88 2.89 11.68
CA ARG A 635 40.01 3.51 12.69
C ARG A 635 39.95 5.02 12.66
N GLN A 636 41.07 5.71 12.51
CA GLN A 636 41.13 7.15 12.82
C GLN A 636 42.20 7.91 12.01
N ILE A 637 42.01 9.23 11.90
CA ILE A 637 43.00 10.15 11.33
C ILE A 637 43.30 11.29 12.30
N GLY A 638 44.54 11.77 12.30
CA GLY A 638 44.91 12.98 13.02
C GLY A 638 44.52 14.23 12.22
N LEU A 639 43.77 15.15 12.83
CA LEU A 639 43.55 16.50 12.33
C LEU A 639 44.28 17.49 13.24
N GLY A 640 45.03 18.42 12.65
CA GLY A 640 45.71 19.50 13.35
C GLY A 640 47.02 19.90 12.67
N PRO A 641 47.84 20.77 13.30
CA PRO A 641 47.62 21.34 14.64
C PRO A 641 46.42 22.31 14.69
N VAL A 642 45.72 22.31 15.82
CA VAL A 642 44.71 23.32 16.17
C VAL A 642 45.40 24.40 17.00
N THR A 643 45.38 25.63 16.49
CA THR A 643 45.92 26.80 17.18
C THR A 643 44.80 27.58 17.84
N ALA A 644 45.04 28.12 19.03
CA ALA A 644 44.12 29.08 19.65
C ALA A 644 43.96 30.31 18.75
N SER A 645 42.77 30.89 18.70
CA SER A 645 42.57 32.21 18.12
C SER A 645 43.23 33.25 19.03
N ASP A 646 44.07 34.10 18.44
CA ASP A 646 44.53 35.33 19.09
C ASP A 646 43.34 36.31 19.09
N ASP A 647 42.51 36.28 20.13
CA ASP A 647 41.49 37.31 20.37
C ASP A 647 42.11 38.67 20.76
#